data_AF-A0A1Y1HLU9-F1
#
_entry.id   AF-A0A1Y1HLU9-F1
#
_cell.length_a   1.000
_cell.length_b   1.000
_cell.length_c   1.000
_cell.angle_alpha   90.00
_cell.angle_beta   90.00
_cell.angle_gamma   90.00
#
_symmetry.space_group_name_H-M   'P 1'
#
loop_
_entity.id
_entity.type
_entity.pdbx_description
1 polymer ?
#
loop_
_entity_poly.entity_id
_entity_poly.type
_entity_poly.pdbx_seq_one_letter_code
_entity_poly.pdbx_strand_id
1 'polypeptide(L)'
;MLCGTYVVFLFDEISTGLDSSATYDIVSAIRTLARTSQTTNLFSLLQPSPEVFDLFDRLVLLDEGRIVYQGPREDVLPYFAKLGYFKPKHVDVADFLQEVTTEAGRIFLRSGFRALDSLGFAAAYKASEPFAEVQRVVESPELNREIGLFGAKPLGLLLEDGKVPAALPVIASLDPSGSLAAASVVSTDKAQPGDAVTAVSGPSGSLEYLALKDSDVRTASAVEGLLEASMDPVRLQVQRPVNKEVGSEWATFLSREFVQPVWENTKTVFRRQFKVAIRNTVFLYARLFQVLVLGTFTGTVFYQISKNPTQTDMDLRKSISFIAVLAMALGAMAQIPSQIDERVVFYKHHDARFFRAKAYAMALVIAGIPFSFMEIIVYCPLLYFLTGLSLETNGAHFFIFLLIVFVAALFGSALVRLLAAISPSREAAGGLAGLFVILLLLFSGFLIVKNKIPPWWIWFYYINPLQYAYTSIVLNEFLSGTYDYPCSDPRVDLATASFCRGKPDTSVAEAYLAIYKFPKGFGQVWLGIGVLFAFYVFFTILTFIAMEKVRFPDQKNPPALAPSRQKKMIEVSNGGDVELGELPAGAKSPVKSSGLAFLPITLSFHDIVYEIDVPGASEPRVLLNYVSGYAKPGTMTALMGSSGAGKTTLLDVLAGRKTTGRIRGDILINGYPKVQETFARVMGYCEQNDIHTPYATVYESLLFSAHLRLPRTTTPAQRIQFVKEVMDLLELWPQANDLVGFIGSGGLSVEQAKRLTIGVELVSNPSVLFLDEPTSGLDSRAAQRVITGIQNIVSTGRSVICTIHQPSRRLFLAFDNLLLLKRGGEVAFFGELGFESKNLLAYFESLPGVPKCGDHQNPATYMLEVIGAGIGHDALRDFALDFKNSELAELNYEELEQLRWSAGKAGPNITEKGYAAEWGLIARQVLLRMQTTYWRNVSYSFGRIMFAIILGVLLGSIFWLVKYDTVAGVASRTGMIYISVVFYSIINANNVIPQVNAERPLFYREKAAQMYPSALYSISWGLAEIPYLALSTLIFCAIAMSMVDVAMNSASDFFAFWFLFFEYAASITFFGLMLAHATPNAETASIIIPLVINVWNIVSGFMIPKNKIPVFWRWLYYLSPTAYTLNGLLSVAFHCDTSTPECSIAGCNNNPAVCPACTCPRITDQGNVIVWNSLTSRQSLDYGQRFRDMGVLIVFILAFRLAAYLALVFIKHNKR
;
A
#
# COMPACT_ATOMS: atom_id res chain seq x y z
N MET A 1 20.26 6.56 -3.78
CA MET A 1 20.79 6.07 -5.08
C MET A 1 22.11 6.72 -5.47
N LEU A 2 22.56 7.81 -4.83
CA LEU A 2 23.82 8.50 -5.15
C LEU A 2 25.10 7.70 -4.83
N CYS A 3 25.02 6.61 -4.05
CA CYS A 3 26.14 5.74 -3.76
C CYS A 3 26.29 4.69 -4.87
N GLY A 4 27.20 4.92 -5.82
CA GLY A 4 27.54 4.01 -6.92
C GLY A 4 28.44 4.69 -7.95
N THR A 5 28.96 3.92 -8.90
CA THR A 5 29.81 4.39 -10.01
C THR A 5 28.98 4.90 -11.20
N TYR A 6 27.76 5.39 -10.96
CA TYR A 6 26.87 5.84 -12.02
C TYR A 6 27.41 7.16 -12.58
N VAL A 7 27.61 7.19 -13.90
CA VAL A 7 28.09 8.38 -14.60
C VAL A 7 26.93 9.29 -15.01
N VAL A 8 25.71 8.74 -15.08
CA VAL A 8 24.49 9.48 -15.43
C VAL A 8 23.42 9.24 -14.36
N PHE A 9 22.85 10.31 -13.83
CA PHE A 9 21.69 10.26 -12.95
C PHE A 9 20.50 10.98 -13.58
N LEU A 10 19.33 10.34 -13.54
CA LEU A 10 18.07 10.90 -14.01
C LEU A 10 17.16 11.05 -12.79
N PHE A 11 16.82 12.29 -12.46
CA PHE A 11 15.99 12.65 -11.31
C PHE A 11 14.62 13.11 -11.83
N ASP A 12 13.58 12.37 -11.49
CA ASP A 12 12.20 12.68 -11.90
C ASP A 12 11.44 13.30 -10.72
N GLU A 13 11.05 14.57 -10.87
CA GLU A 13 10.24 15.35 -9.91
C GLU A 13 10.67 15.24 -8.44
N ILE A 14 11.97 15.30 -8.18
CA ILE A 14 12.49 15.08 -6.81
C ILE A 14 12.09 16.16 -5.80
N SER A 15 11.62 17.31 -6.26
CA SER A 15 11.16 18.43 -5.43
C SER A 15 9.72 18.26 -4.93
N THR A 16 8.97 17.28 -5.44
CA THR A 16 7.56 17.10 -5.11
C THR A 16 7.38 16.77 -3.62
N GLY A 17 6.72 17.68 -2.89
CA GLY A 17 6.45 17.54 -1.45
C GLY A 17 7.62 17.92 -0.54
N LEU A 18 8.71 18.47 -1.08
CA LEU A 18 9.83 19.05 -0.32
C LEU A 18 9.71 20.57 -0.24
N ASP A 19 10.30 21.14 0.80
CA ASP A 19 10.47 22.60 0.89
C ASP A 19 11.65 23.07 0.02
N SER A 20 11.69 24.36 -0.37
CA SER A 20 12.77 24.87 -1.23
C SER A 20 14.14 24.76 -0.55
N SER A 21 14.19 24.87 0.78
CA SER A 21 15.43 24.71 1.55
C SER A 21 16.00 23.30 1.40
N ALA A 22 15.21 22.26 1.67
CA ALA A 22 15.67 20.88 1.50
C ALA A 22 15.93 20.58 0.03
N THR A 23 15.10 21.11 -0.88
CA THR A 23 15.31 20.97 -2.33
C THR A 23 16.66 21.54 -2.73
N TYR A 24 16.98 22.76 -2.31
CA TYR A 24 18.28 23.40 -2.58
C TYR A 24 19.43 22.64 -1.95
N ASP A 25 19.32 22.22 -0.69
CA ASP A 25 20.38 21.46 -0.04
C ASP A 25 20.68 20.16 -0.81
N ILE A 26 19.62 19.48 -1.26
CA ILE A 26 19.74 18.26 -2.08
C ILE A 26 20.36 18.58 -3.44
N VAL A 27 19.84 19.57 -4.18
CA VAL A 27 20.34 19.92 -5.52
C VAL A 27 21.77 20.46 -5.43
N SER A 28 22.10 21.25 -4.43
CA SER A 28 23.45 21.79 -4.17
C SER A 28 24.44 20.69 -3.83
N ALA A 29 24.05 19.73 -2.98
CA ALA A 29 24.84 18.55 -2.71
C ALA A 29 25.05 17.70 -3.97
N ILE A 30 24.01 17.50 -4.79
CA ILE A 30 24.11 16.76 -6.05
C ILE A 30 24.97 17.53 -7.07
N ARG A 31 24.89 18.85 -7.13
CA ARG A 31 25.74 19.70 -7.97
C ARG A 31 27.21 19.58 -7.57
N THR A 32 27.49 19.63 -6.27
CA THR A 32 28.83 19.45 -5.72
C THR A 32 29.36 18.05 -6.06
N LEU A 33 28.51 17.03 -5.94
CA LEU A 33 28.84 15.66 -6.34
C LEU A 33 29.08 15.54 -7.85
N ALA A 34 28.28 16.21 -8.68
CA ALA A 34 28.44 16.25 -10.14
C ALA A 34 29.81 16.80 -10.53
N ARG A 35 30.23 17.89 -9.86
CA ARG A 35 31.51 18.56 -10.12
C ARG A 35 32.71 17.74 -9.65
N THR A 36 32.64 17.18 -8.45
CA THR A 36 33.72 16.38 -7.87
C THR A 36 33.87 15.01 -8.55
N SER A 37 32.76 14.37 -8.87
CA SER A 37 32.74 13.01 -9.45
C SER A 37 32.62 13.01 -10.98
N GLN A 38 32.50 14.17 -11.61
CA GLN A 38 32.35 14.36 -13.06
C GLN A 38 31.17 13.55 -13.65
N THR A 39 30.01 13.61 -12.99
CA THR A 39 28.79 12.88 -13.39
C THR A 39 27.78 13.79 -14.09
N THR A 40 27.05 13.25 -15.06
CA THR A 40 25.94 13.94 -15.75
C THR A 40 24.65 13.74 -14.96
N ASN A 41 24.03 14.84 -14.52
CA ASN A 41 22.78 14.77 -13.79
C ASN A 41 21.69 15.50 -14.57
N LEU A 42 20.63 14.79 -14.94
CA LEU A 42 19.43 15.37 -15.57
C LEU A 42 18.31 15.38 -14.53
N PHE A 43 17.64 16.52 -14.42
CA PHE A 43 16.52 16.70 -13.49
C PHE A 43 15.28 17.12 -14.26
N SER A 44 14.16 16.47 -13.97
CA SER A 44 12.82 17.01 -14.16
C SER A 44 12.44 17.73 -12.88
N LEU A 45 12.13 19.03 -12.96
CA LEU A 45 11.73 19.85 -11.82
C LEU A 45 10.42 20.55 -12.09
N LEU A 46 9.58 20.54 -11.06
CA LEU A 46 8.28 21.16 -11.05
C LEU A 46 8.39 22.48 -10.27
N GLN A 47 8.44 23.61 -10.97
CA GLN A 47 8.52 24.96 -10.41
C GLN A 47 9.66 25.16 -9.38
N PRO A 48 10.94 25.04 -9.80
CA PRO A 48 12.04 25.30 -8.88
C PRO A 48 12.07 26.76 -8.45
N SER A 49 12.47 27.01 -7.19
CA SER A 49 12.77 28.37 -6.73
C SER A 49 13.94 28.95 -7.53
N PRO A 50 14.08 30.29 -7.60
CA PRO A 50 15.17 30.94 -8.34
C PRO A 50 16.55 30.42 -7.93
N GLU A 51 16.76 30.20 -6.62
CA GLU A 51 18.03 29.72 -6.08
C GLU A 51 18.33 28.29 -6.54
N VAL A 52 17.31 27.43 -6.57
CA VAL A 52 17.43 26.05 -7.08
C VAL A 52 17.66 26.06 -8.59
N PHE A 53 16.94 26.90 -9.34
CA PHE A 53 17.10 27.06 -10.78
C PHE A 53 18.52 27.52 -11.15
N ASP A 54 19.12 28.41 -10.35
CA ASP A 54 20.48 28.92 -10.52
C ASP A 54 21.59 27.88 -10.22
N LEU A 55 21.23 26.75 -9.62
CA LEU A 55 22.15 25.62 -9.48
C LEU A 55 22.37 24.86 -10.80
N PHE A 56 21.52 25.05 -11.81
CA PHE A 56 21.61 24.34 -13.09
C PHE A 56 22.47 25.07 -14.11
N ASP A 57 23.31 24.30 -14.82
CA ASP A 57 24.23 24.85 -15.83
C ASP A 57 23.57 24.89 -17.23
N ARG A 58 22.73 23.91 -17.58
CA ARG A 58 22.00 23.81 -18.87
C ARG A 58 20.51 23.49 -18.64
N LEU A 59 19.68 23.87 -19.59
CA LEU A 59 18.23 23.65 -19.59
C LEU A 59 17.79 22.86 -20.82
N VAL A 60 16.72 22.08 -20.65
CA VAL A 60 15.94 21.48 -21.74
C VAL A 60 14.49 21.86 -21.51
N LEU A 61 13.90 22.59 -22.45
CA LEU A 61 12.49 22.98 -22.42
C LEU A 61 11.72 22.20 -23.48
N LEU A 62 10.61 21.59 -23.06
CA LEU A 62 9.75 20.75 -23.88
C LEU A 62 8.35 21.35 -23.98
N ASP A 63 7.75 21.25 -25.16
CA ASP A 63 6.35 21.60 -25.40
C ASP A 63 5.71 20.58 -26.35
N GLU A 64 4.59 19.98 -25.96
CA GLU A 64 3.91 18.88 -26.68
C GLU A 64 4.85 17.76 -27.20
N GLY A 65 5.89 17.42 -26.42
CA GLY A 65 6.88 16.41 -26.81
C GLY A 65 7.96 16.87 -27.79
N ARG A 66 8.05 18.18 -28.07
CA ARG A 66 9.06 18.80 -28.92
C ARG A 66 10.03 19.64 -28.09
N ILE A 67 11.31 19.64 -28.45
CA ILE A 67 12.30 20.55 -27.84
C ILE A 67 12.11 21.94 -28.44
N VAL A 68 11.86 22.91 -27.56
CA VAL A 68 11.74 24.33 -27.91
C VAL A 68 12.99 25.12 -27.50
N TYR A 69 13.79 24.57 -26.58
CA TYR A 69 15.08 25.12 -26.21
C TYR A 69 15.93 24.03 -25.54
N GLN A 70 17.19 23.90 -25.94
CA GLN A 70 18.19 23.17 -25.18
C GLN A 70 19.52 23.93 -25.29
N GLY A 71 20.07 24.32 -24.14
CA GLY A 71 21.22 25.21 -24.11
C GLY A 71 21.59 25.67 -22.70
N PRO A 72 22.60 26.54 -22.58
CA PRO A 72 23.02 27.11 -21.30
C PRO A 72 21.93 27.97 -20.67
N ARG A 73 21.77 27.89 -19.34
CA ARG A 73 20.71 28.63 -18.60
C ARG A 73 20.69 30.13 -18.91
N GLU A 74 21.85 30.75 -19.14
CA GLU A 74 22.00 32.19 -19.37
C GLU A 74 21.47 32.64 -20.74
N ASP A 75 21.50 31.78 -21.75
CA ASP A 75 21.14 32.12 -23.14
C ASP A 75 19.64 31.99 -23.41
N VAL A 76 18.89 31.43 -22.47
CA VAL A 76 17.46 31.15 -22.63
C VAL A 76 16.64 32.44 -22.76
N LEU A 77 16.95 33.47 -21.99
CA LEU A 77 16.23 34.75 -22.03
C LEU A 77 16.51 35.54 -23.33
N PRO A 78 17.79 35.71 -23.77
CA PRO A 78 18.09 36.27 -25.08
C PRO A 78 17.44 35.52 -26.24
N TYR A 79 17.38 34.18 -26.17
CA TYR A 79 16.75 33.36 -27.20
C TYR A 79 15.26 33.68 -27.35
N PHE A 80 14.49 33.67 -26.25
CA PHE A 80 13.06 34.01 -26.31
C PHE A 80 12.81 35.47 -26.68
N ALA A 81 13.71 36.39 -26.28
CA ALA A 81 13.63 37.80 -26.68
C ALA A 81 13.75 37.98 -28.20
N LYS A 82 14.62 37.20 -28.88
CA LYS A 82 14.72 37.18 -30.36
C LYS A 82 13.42 36.71 -31.03
N LEU A 83 12.66 35.83 -30.37
CA LEU A 83 11.34 35.36 -30.81
C LEU A 83 10.20 36.33 -30.48
N GLY A 84 10.49 37.46 -29.81
CA GLY A 84 9.52 38.47 -29.43
C GLY A 84 8.91 38.28 -28.04
N TYR A 85 9.35 37.29 -27.27
CA TYR A 85 8.88 37.00 -25.92
C TYR A 85 9.84 37.57 -24.87
N PHE A 86 9.38 38.55 -24.10
CA PHE A 86 10.19 39.20 -23.06
C PHE A 86 9.70 38.81 -21.68
N LYS A 87 10.62 38.30 -20.86
CA LYS A 87 10.35 38.04 -19.45
C LYS A 87 9.95 39.34 -18.74
N PRO A 88 8.75 39.43 -18.16
CA PRO A 88 8.41 40.56 -17.32
C PRO A 88 9.35 40.63 -16.12
N LYS A 89 9.61 41.85 -15.68
CA LYS A 89 10.50 42.16 -14.58
C LYS A 89 10.15 41.39 -13.29
N HIS A 90 8.86 41.18 -13.03
CA HIS A 90 8.31 40.60 -11.81
C HIS A 90 8.04 39.08 -11.84
N VAL A 91 8.42 38.37 -12.91
CA VAL A 91 8.23 36.92 -13.06
C VAL A 91 9.57 36.20 -12.94
N ASP A 92 9.63 35.15 -12.13
CA ASP A 92 10.82 34.32 -11.98
C ASP A 92 11.16 33.62 -13.31
N VAL A 93 12.44 33.35 -13.57
CA VAL A 93 12.87 32.79 -14.86
C VAL A 93 12.23 31.43 -15.11
N ALA A 94 12.18 30.56 -14.10
CA ALA A 94 11.57 29.24 -14.20
C ALA A 94 10.07 29.31 -14.54
N ASP A 95 9.32 30.20 -13.88
CA ASP A 95 7.89 30.41 -14.15
C ASP A 95 7.67 30.95 -15.57
N PHE A 96 8.48 31.93 -16.01
CA PHE A 96 8.42 32.46 -17.38
C PHE A 96 8.61 31.35 -18.42
N LEU A 97 9.61 30.47 -18.22
CA LEU A 97 9.90 29.39 -19.16
C LEU A 97 8.81 28.32 -19.20
N GLN A 98 8.13 28.05 -18.09
CA GLN A 98 6.98 27.15 -18.07
C GLN A 98 5.75 27.75 -18.76
N GLU A 99 5.58 29.07 -18.70
CA GLU A 99 4.42 29.75 -19.25
C GLU A 99 4.59 30.19 -20.72
N VAL A 100 5.83 30.44 -21.19
CA VAL A 100 6.10 31.06 -22.52
C VAL A 100 5.53 30.27 -23.70
N THR A 101 5.48 28.94 -23.60
CA THR A 101 4.93 28.06 -24.65
C THR A 101 3.43 27.86 -24.54
N THR A 102 2.81 28.36 -23.48
CA THR A 102 1.37 28.21 -23.20
C THR A 102 0.57 29.42 -23.69
N GLU A 103 -0.77 29.33 -23.64
CA GLU A 103 -1.63 30.48 -23.94
C GLU A 103 -1.38 31.68 -23.01
N ALA A 104 -0.99 31.43 -21.75
CA ALA A 104 -0.63 32.49 -20.81
C ALA A 104 0.64 33.24 -21.25
N GLY A 105 1.56 32.56 -21.91
CA GLY A 105 2.79 33.12 -22.47
C GLY A 105 2.57 34.20 -23.53
N ARG A 106 1.36 34.34 -24.08
CA ARG A 106 1.00 35.43 -25.01
C ARG A 106 1.14 36.81 -24.37
N ILE A 107 1.02 36.91 -23.04
CA ILE A 107 1.19 38.16 -22.30
C ILE A 107 2.64 38.66 -22.38
N PHE A 108 3.60 37.74 -22.60
CA PHE A 108 5.02 38.08 -22.73
C PHE A 108 5.40 38.51 -24.16
N LEU A 109 4.48 38.40 -25.12
CA LEU A 109 4.73 38.72 -26.51
C LEU A 109 4.69 40.24 -26.73
N ARG A 110 5.74 40.79 -27.35
CA ARG A 110 5.80 42.20 -27.71
C ARG A 110 4.87 42.52 -28.88
N SER A 111 4.26 43.70 -28.85
CA SER A 111 3.46 44.26 -29.95
C SER A 111 4.26 44.25 -31.27
N GLY A 112 3.74 43.53 -32.28
CA GLY A 112 4.38 43.39 -33.60
C GLY A 112 4.93 41.99 -33.91
N PHE A 113 5.00 41.09 -32.92
CA PHE A 113 5.36 39.69 -33.11
C PHE A 113 4.10 38.81 -33.16
N ARG A 114 4.18 37.68 -33.88
CA ARG A 114 3.09 36.69 -33.94
C ARG A 114 3.35 35.59 -32.90
N ALA A 115 2.31 35.21 -32.16
CA ALA A 115 2.40 34.09 -31.23
C ALA A 115 2.74 32.80 -31.99
N LEU A 116 3.76 32.09 -31.54
CA LEU A 116 4.18 30.80 -32.09
C LEU A 116 3.35 29.69 -31.44
N ASP A 117 3.00 28.68 -32.24
CA ASP A 117 2.50 27.40 -31.75
C ASP A 117 3.68 26.46 -31.44
N SER A 118 3.40 25.30 -30.83
CA SER A 118 4.41 24.29 -30.48
C SER A 118 5.35 23.95 -31.65
N LEU A 119 4.79 23.85 -32.86
CA LEU A 119 5.51 23.52 -34.07
C LEU A 119 6.39 24.70 -34.54
N GLY A 120 5.88 25.92 -34.44
CA GLY A 120 6.63 27.16 -34.69
C GLY A 120 7.80 27.34 -33.74
N PHE A 121 7.63 27.08 -32.44
CA PHE A 121 8.74 27.10 -31.47
C PHE A 121 9.80 26.05 -31.80
N ALA A 122 9.40 24.82 -32.11
CA ALA A 122 10.33 23.76 -32.48
C ALA A 122 11.10 24.08 -33.78
N ALA A 123 10.44 24.69 -34.77
CA ALA A 123 11.10 25.15 -36.00
C ALA A 123 12.08 26.30 -35.73
N ALA A 124 11.69 27.25 -34.88
CA ALA A 124 12.56 28.35 -34.46
C ALA A 124 13.79 27.85 -33.70
N TYR A 125 13.63 26.84 -32.83
CA TYR A 125 14.76 26.20 -32.14
C TYR A 125 15.71 25.53 -33.13
N LYS A 126 15.21 24.75 -34.09
CA LYS A 126 16.06 24.11 -35.12
C LYS A 126 16.85 25.10 -35.97
N ALA A 127 16.34 26.31 -36.15
CA ALA A 127 17.02 27.40 -36.87
C ALA A 127 17.97 28.23 -35.98
N SER A 128 18.09 27.91 -34.69
CA SER A 128 18.78 28.74 -33.70
C SER A 128 20.22 28.27 -33.41
N GLU A 129 21.05 29.20 -32.91
CA GLU A 129 22.43 28.92 -32.48
C GLU A 129 22.52 27.82 -31.40
N PRO A 130 21.67 27.78 -30.35
CA PRO A 130 21.70 26.70 -29.37
C PRO A 130 21.53 25.29 -29.99
N PHE A 131 20.70 25.16 -31.03
CA PHE A 131 20.54 23.88 -31.73
C PHE A 131 21.78 23.51 -32.55
N ALA A 132 22.39 24.48 -33.24
CA ALA A 132 23.63 24.26 -33.97
C ALA A 132 24.79 23.84 -33.03
N GLU A 133 24.81 24.37 -31.80
CA GLU A 133 25.75 23.95 -30.76
C GLU A 133 25.54 22.49 -30.34
N VAL A 134 24.30 22.13 -30.00
CA VAL A 134 23.96 20.74 -29.65
C VAL A 134 24.31 19.79 -30.80
N GLN A 135 24.02 20.17 -32.04
CA GLN A 135 24.32 19.38 -33.22
C GLN A 135 25.83 19.20 -33.42
N ARG A 136 26.64 20.24 -33.18
CA ARG A 136 28.11 20.14 -33.24
C ARG A 136 28.66 19.13 -32.22
N VAL A 137 28.14 19.15 -30.99
CA VAL A 137 28.55 18.19 -29.93
C VAL A 137 28.15 16.76 -30.32
N VAL A 138 26.97 16.58 -30.91
CA VAL A 138 26.51 15.27 -31.40
C VAL A 138 27.34 14.76 -32.58
N GLU A 139 27.76 15.65 -33.49
CA GLU A 139 28.56 15.31 -34.68
C GLU A 139 30.06 15.11 -34.39
N SER A 140 30.57 15.59 -33.25
CA SER A 140 31.99 15.51 -32.86
C SER A 140 32.24 14.80 -31.51
N PRO A 141 32.00 13.48 -31.42
CA PRO A 141 32.05 12.72 -30.15
C PRO A 141 33.45 12.56 -29.52
N GLU A 142 34.54 12.89 -30.24
CA GLU A 142 35.92 12.71 -29.75
C GLU A 142 36.40 13.85 -28.82
N LEU A 143 35.64 14.94 -28.66
CA LEU A 143 35.99 16.14 -27.87
C LEU A 143 35.05 16.40 -26.67
N ASN A 144 34.59 15.34 -26.01
CA ASN A 144 33.41 15.36 -25.12
C ASN A 144 33.61 15.89 -23.69
N ARG A 145 34.29 17.03 -23.49
CA ARG A 145 34.19 17.78 -22.24
C ARG A 145 34.14 19.27 -22.51
N GLU A 146 32.94 19.79 -22.65
CA GLU A 146 32.70 21.23 -22.65
C GLU A 146 32.67 21.72 -21.19
N ILE A 147 33.61 22.59 -20.81
CA ILE A 147 33.61 23.25 -19.52
C ILE A 147 33.28 24.71 -19.73
N GLY A 148 32.07 25.08 -19.35
CA GLY A 148 31.66 26.47 -19.28
C GLY A 148 32.32 27.19 -18.11
N LEU A 149 33.31 28.03 -18.40
CA LEU A 149 33.94 28.93 -17.44
C LEU A 149 33.00 30.09 -17.09
N PHE A 150 32.08 29.85 -16.15
CA PHE A 150 31.15 30.88 -15.68
C PHE A 150 31.45 31.27 -14.23
N GLY A 151 31.96 32.48 -14.03
CA GLY A 151 32.06 33.11 -12.71
C GLY A 151 30.72 33.75 -12.32
N ALA A 152 30.40 33.79 -11.02
CA ALA A 152 29.18 34.41 -10.47
C ALA A 152 29.17 35.96 -10.51
N LYS A 153 30.11 36.54 -11.26
CA LYS A 153 30.27 37.96 -11.62
C LYS A 153 30.98 37.94 -12.98
N PRO A 154 30.88 39.00 -13.81
CA PRO A 154 31.68 39.06 -15.03
C PRO A 154 33.13 38.72 -14.66
N LEU A 155 33.77 37.83 -15.43
CA LEU A 155 35.23 37.69 -15.40
C LEU A 155 35.76 39.06 -15.83
N GLY A 156 35.89 39.96 -14.86
CA GLY A 156 36.46 41.29 -15.03
C GLY A 156 37.94 41.12 -15.30
N LEU A 157 38.27 40.81 -16.54
CA LEU A 157 39.60 41.10 -17.08
C LEU A 157 39.64 42.60 -17.33
N LEU A 158 39.94 43.36 -16.29
CA LEU A 158 40.42 44.73 -16.43
C LEU A 158 41.91 44.63 -16.73
N LEU A 159 42.30 45.00 -17.96
CA LEU A 159 43.69 45.31 -18.28
C LEU A 159 44.04 46.60 -17.53
N GLU A 160 44.83 46.50 -16.46
CA GLU A 160 45.44 47.69 -15.85
C GLU A 160 46.52 48.25 -16.79
N ASP A 161 46.32 49.49 -17.19
CA ASP A 161 47.33 50.44 -17.68
C ASP A 161 48.31 49.95 -18.76
N GLY A 162 47.81 49.82 -20.00
CA GLY A 162 48.47 50.37 -21.19
C GLY A 162 49.90 49.92 -21.53
N LYS A 163 50.40 48.80 -20.98
CA LYS A 163 51.71 48.24 -21.34
C LYS A 163 51.63 46.74 -21.61
N VAL A 164 51.77 46.41 -22.89
CA VAL A 164 51.88 45.05 -23.44
C VAL A 164 53.20 44.40 -22.99
N PRO A 165 53.20 43.19 -22.38
CA PRO A 165 54.39 42.36 -22.31
C PRO A 165 54.60 41.66 -23.66
N ALA A 166 55.82 41.70 -24.17
CA ALA A 166 56.18 40.96 -25.38
C ALA A 166 56.13 39.44 -25.11
N ALA A 167 55.33 38.74 -25.93
CA ALA A 167 55.23 37.29 -26.05
C ALA A 167 54.68 36.54 -24.82
N LEU A 168 53.36 36.30 -24.82
CA LEU A 168 52.76 35.24 -24.01
C LEU A 168 53.02 33.87 -24.69
N PRO A 169 53.61 32.90 -23.97
CA PRO A 169 53.72 31.54 -24.50
C PRO A 169 52.33 30.90 -24.53
N VAL A 170 52.07 30.18 -25.61
CA VAL A 170 51.09 29.09 -25.66
C VAL A 170 51.18 28.29 -24.36
N ILE A 171 50.07 28.01 -23.69
CA ILE A 171 50.01 27.20 -22.45
C ILE A 171 50.40 25.75 -22.80
N ALA A 172 51.70 25.52 -22.91
CA ALA A 172 52.35 24.22 -22.86
C ALA A 172 53.01 24.11 -21.47
N SER A 173 52.61 23.08 -20.73
CA SER A 173 53.12 22.64 -19.42
C SER A 173 53.20 23.71 -18.31
N LEU A 174 52.28 23.63 -17.36
CA LEU A 174 52.48 24.16 -16.01
C LEU A 174 53.53 23.28 -15.30
N ASP A 175 54.68 23.87 -14.98
CA ASP A 175 55.75 23.21 -14.23
C ASP A 175 55.29 22.91 -12.78
N PRO A 176 55.67 21.79 -12.14
CA PRO A 176 55.17 21.39 -10.82
C PRO A 176 55.68 22.26 -9.66
N SER A 177 56.56 23.23 -9.93
CA SER A 177 57.26 24.02 -8.92
C SER A 177 56.61 25.42 -8.80
N GLY A 178 55.65 25.53 -7.88
CA GLY A 178 54.82 26.73 -7.70
C GLY A 178 55.60 28.04 -7.48
N SER A 179 55.75 28.83 -8.54
CA SER A 179 56.25 30.21 -8.49
C SER A 179 55.66 31.03 -9.65
N LEU A 180 54.60 31.79 -9.37
CA LEU A 180 53.99 32.77 -10.27
C LEU A 180 54.35 34.18 -9.79
N ALA A 181 55.01 34.96 -10.63
CA ALA A 181 55.06 36.42 -10.48
C ALA A 181 54.24 37.06 -11.62
N ALA A 182 53.12 37.67 -11.22
CA ALA A 182 52.38 38.74 -11.89
C ALA A 182 51.66 38.45 -13.23
N ALA A 183 50.58 37.67 -13.16
CA ALA A 183 49.33 37.93 -13.91
C ALA A 183 48.18 37.27 -13.12
N SER A 184 47.36 38.05 -12.42
CA SER A 184 46.29 37.54 -11.56
C SER A 184 45.09 37.11 -12.38
N VAL A 185 45.18 35.93 -13.00
CA VAL A 185 43.98 35.13 -13.29
C VAL A 185 43.55 34.56 -11.95
N VAL A 186 42.45 35.05 -11.38
CA VAL A 186 41.77 34.34 -10.29
C VAL A 186 41.41 32.97 -10.87
N SER A 187 42.08 31.92 -10.43
CA SER A 187 41.81 30.56 -10.89
C SER A 187 40.34 30.28 -10.64
N THR A 188 39.55 30.22 -11.71
CA THR A 188 38.27 29.53 -11.60
C THR A 188 38.62 28.05 -11.51
N ASP A 189 38.07 27.31 -10.54
CA ASP A 189 38.23 25.85 -10.40
C ASP A 189 37.76 25.04 -11.64
N LYS A 190 37.40 25.74 -12.71
CA LYS A 190 36.79 25.27 -13.94
C LYS A 190 37.81 25.09 -15.07
N ALA A 191 38.89 25.87 -15.12
CA ALA A 191 39.91 25.73 -16.18
C ALA A 191 41.14 24.98 -15.65
N GLN A 192 41.58 23.93 -16.35
CA GLN A 192 42.80 23.20 -16.01
C GLN A 192 43.84 23.34 -17.13
N PRO A 193 45.14 23.22 -16.81
CA PRO A 193 46.18 23.09 -17.84
C PRO A 193 45.86 21.94 -18.81
N GLY A 194 45.80 22.24 -20.11
CA GLY A 194 45.49 21.28 -21.19
C GLY A 194 44.14 21.47 -21.89
N ASP A 195 43.35 22.46 -21.47
CA ASP A 195 42.04 22.80 -22.03
C ASP A 195 42.15 23.70 -23.29
N ALA A 196 41.36 23.44 -24.33
CA ALA A 196 41.36 24.17 -25.62
C ALA A 196 40.13 25.09 -25.76
N VAL A 197 40.32 26.36 -26.14
CA VAL A 197 39.22 27.32 -26.35
C VAL A 197 38.61 27.13 -27.75
N THR A 198 37.29 26.92 -27.83
CA THR A 198 36.60 26.56 -29.09
C THR A 198 35.62 27.61 -29.60
N ALA A 199 35.13 28.49 -28.72
CA ALA A 199 34.27 29.58 -29.11
C ALA A 199 34.42 30.79 -28.17
N VAL A 200 34.21 31.98 -28.74
CA VAL A 200 34.29 33.25 -28.04
C VAL A 200 33.01 34.04 -28.36
N SER A 201 32.38 34.65 -27.37
CA SER A 201 31.21 35.51 -27.57
C SER A 201 31.44 36.89 -26.98
N GLY A 202 31.22 37.92 -27.79
CA GLY A 202 31.25 39.33 -27.40
C GLY A 202 29.87 39.88 -26.98
N PRO A 203 29.74 41.21 -26.78
CA PRO A 203 28.54 41.85 -26.19
C PRO A 203 27.24 41.69 -27.00
N SER A 204 27.29 41.25 -28.26
CA SER A 204 26.10 40.92 -29.07
C SER A 204 25.44 39.59 -28.67
N GLY A 205 26.11 38.77 -27.85
CA GLY A 205 25.62 37.46 -27.41
C GLY A 205 25.61 36.37 -28.48
N SER A 206 26.20 36.62 -29.66
CA SER A 206 26.42 35.60 -30.69
C SER A 206 27.72 34.85 -30.43
N LEU A 207 27.67 33.51 -30.40
CA LEU A 207 28.85 32.65 -30.22
C LEU A 207 29.60 32.51 -31.56
N GLU A 208 30.82 33.04 -31.64
CA GLU A 208 31.69 32.81 -32.79
C GLU A 208 32.58 31.59 -32.54
N TYR A 209 32.41 30.58 -33.38
CA TYR A 209 33.17 29.33 -33.30
C TYR A 209 34.48 29.44 -34.07
N LEU A 210 35.59 29.16 -33.38
CA LEU A 210 36.90 29.12 -34.00
C LEU A 210 36.99 27.83 -34.82
N ALA A 211 37.02 27.96 -36.15
CA ALA A 211 37.04 26.81 -37.05
C ALA A 211 38.33 25.99 -36.87
N LEU A 212 38.20 24.79 -36.28
CA LEU A 212 39.25 23.78 -36.24
C LEU A 212 39.24 23.02 -37.58
N LYS A 213 40.13 23.41 -38.50
CA LYS A 213 40.59 22.52 -39.57
C LYS A 213 41.84 21.80 -39.06
N ASP A 214 41.92 20.50 -39.31
CA ASP A 214 42.92 19.52 -38.83
C ASP A 214 44.41 19.80 -39.17
N SER A 215 44.79 21.04 -39.47
CA SER A 215 46.19 21.41 -39.65
C SER A 215 46.54 22.86 -39.34
N ASP A 216 45.60 23.71 -38.89
CA ASP A 216 45.89 25.12 -38.61
C ASP A 216 45.39 25.52 -37.21
N VAL A 217 46.25 25.33 -36.21
CA VAL A 217 46.10 26.00 -34.91
C VAL A 217 46.25 27.50 -35.15
N ARG A 218 45.12 28.21 -35.31
CA ARG A 218 45.15 29.67 -35.21
C ARG A 218 45.59 30.03 -33.79
N THR A 219 46.74 30.67 -33.73
CA THR A 219 47.47 31.11 -32.54
C THR A 219 46.65 32.03 -31.64
N ALA A 220 47.04 32.10 -30.37
CA ALA A 220 46.49 32.95 -29.30
C ALA A 220 46.17 34.40 -29.69
N SER A 221 46.80 34.92 -30.76
CA SER A 221 46.61 36.28 -31.28
C SER A 221 45.20 36.60 -31.77
N ALA A 222 44.41 35.61 -32.22
CA ALA A 222 43.03 35.85 -32.65
C ALA A 222 42.05 36.03 -31.46
N VAL A 223 42.33 35.36 -30.34
CA VAL A 223 41.56 35.50 -29.09
C VAL A 223 41.98 36.76 -28.34
N GLU A 224 43.28 37.10 -28.35
CA GLU A 224 43.79 38.39 -27.85
C GLU A 224 43.16 39.59 -28.57
N GLY A 225 43.08 39.59 -29.91
CA GLY A 225 42.46 40.69 -30.65
C GLY A 225 40.96 40.87 -30.41
N LEU A 226 40.24 39.79 -30.04
CA LEU A 226 38.83 39.83 -29.65
C LEU A 226 38.64 40.37 -28.21
N LEU A 227 39.56 40.02 -27.30
CA LEU A 227 39.59 40.51 -25.92
C LEU A 227 40.03 41.99 -25.86
N GLU A 228 40.96 42.42 -26.72
CA GLU A 228 41.44 43.80 -26.81
C GLU A 228 40.40 44.77 -27.39
N ALA A 229 39.46 44.29 -28.22
CA ALA A 229 38.45 45.11 -28.88
C ALA A 229 37.17 45.33 -28.04
N SER A 230 36.96 44.57 -26.95
CA SER A 230 35.73 44.63 -26.15
C SER A 230 35.99 45.15 -24.73
N MET A 231 35.33 46.24 -24.33
CA MET A 231 35.29 46.71 -22.93
C MET A 231 34.29 45.94 -22.05
N ASP A 232 33.55 45.00 -22.64
CA ASP A 232 32.48 44.23 -22.00
C ASP A 232 32.90 42.77 -21.73
N PRO A 233 32.21 42.04 -20.84
CA PRO A 233 32.59 40.67 -20.47
C PRO A 233 32.52 39.71 -21.67
N VAL A 234 33.63 39.02 -21.94
CA VAL A 234 33.74 38.03 -23.02
C VAL A 234 33.50 36.62 -22.47
N ARG A 235 32.68 35.84 -23.17
CA ARG A 235 32.39 34.45 -22.81
C ARG A 235 33.30 33.49 -23.58
N LEU A 236 33.93 32.56 -22.86
CA LEU A 236 34.81 31.52 -23.42
C LEU A 236 34.19 30.14 -23.25
N GLN A 237 34.07 29.41 -24.36
CA GLN A 237 33.75 27.98 -24.36
C GLN A 237 35.03 27.19 -24.48
N VAL A 238 35.23 26.25 -23.57
CA VAL A 238 36.48 25.49 -23.46
C VAL A 238 36.18 24.00 -23.56
N GLN A 239 36.94 23.29 -24.38
CA GLN A 239 36.89 21.85 -24.58
C GLN A 239 38.13 21.18 -24.01
N ARG A 240 37.94 20.12 -23.23
CA ARG A 240 39.03 19.28 -22.72
C ARG A 240 39.19 18.03 -23.58
N PRO A 241 40.38 17.77 -24.15
CA PRO A 241 40.64 16.54 -24.89
C PRO A 241 40.57 15.32 -23.96
N VAL A 242 39.85 14.27 -24.37
CA VAL A 242 39.66 13.07 -23.56
C VAL A 242 40.95 12.23 -23.58
N ASN A 243 41.51 11.96 -22.40
CA ASN A 243 42.72 11.15 -22.25
C ASN A 243 42.42 9.69 -22.65
N LYS A 244 42.99 9.22 -23.78
CA LYS A 244 42.67 7.90 -24.39
C LYS A 244 42.97 6.71 -23.48
N GLU A 245 43.90 6.84 -22.52
CA GLU A 245 44.29 5.75 -21.61
C GLU A 245 43.23 5.41 -20.56
N VAL A 246 42.41 6.39 -20.13
CA VAL A 246 41.35 6.20 -19.13
C VAL A 246 40.13 5.46 -19.71
N GLY A 247 39.97 5.45 -21.03
CA GLY A 247 38.80 4.86 -21.70
C GLY A 247 38.72 3.33 -21.63
N SER A 248 39.85 2.63 -21.48
CA SER A 248 39.88 1.15 -21.55
C SER A 248 39.26 0.46 -20.32
N GLU A 249 39.49 1.00 -19.12
CA GLU A 249 38.90 0.46 -17.88
C GLU A 249 37.40 0.76 -17.79
N TRP A 250 36.97 1.97 -18.13
CA TRP A 250 35.55 2.36 -18.13
C TRP A 250 34.74 1.66 -19.22
N ALA A 251 35.31 1.43 -20.40
CA ALA A 251 34.66 0.63 -21.44
C ALA A 251 34.40 -0.81 -20.96
N THR A 252 35.35 -1.38 -20.22
CA THR A 252 35.20 -2.71 -19.62
C THR A 252 34.14 -2.69 -18.51
N PHE A 253 34.08 -1.63 -17.70
CA PHE A 253 33.09 -1.44 -16.63
C PHE A 253 31.66 -1.25 -17.16
N LEU A 254 31.48 -0.43 -18.19
CA LEU A 254 30.20 -0.15 -18.86
C LEU A 254 29.69 -1.32 -19.70
N SER A 255 30.56 -2.27 -20.09
CA SER A 255 30.17 -3.44 -20.88
C SER A 255 29.34 -4.47 -20.09
N ARG A 256 29.40 -4.45 -18.75
CA ARG A 256 28.73 -5.45 -17.91
C ARG A 256 27.38 -4.93 -17.42
N GLU A 257 26.35 -5.75 -17.62
CA GLU A 257 24.98 -5.46 -17.16
C GLU A 257 24.88 -5.22 -15.63
N PHE A 258 25.79 -5.83 -14.85
CA PHE A 258 25.87 -5.66 -13.40
C PHE A 258 27.30 -5.41 -12.95
N VAL A 259 27.49 -4.43 -12.05
CA VAL A 259 28.79 -4.02 -11.50
C VAL A 259 29.47 -5.17 -10.75
N GLN A 260 28.74 -5.85 -9.86
CA GLN A 260 29.29 -6.94 -9.07
C GLN A 260 29.20 -8.30 -9.79
N PRO A 261 30.20 -9.18 -9.62
CA PRO A 261 30.09 -10.58 -10.03
C PRO A 261 28.95 -11.26 -9.27
N VAL A 262 28.44 -12.37 -9.81
CA VAL A 262 27.23 -13.06 -9.30
C VAL A 262 27.35 -13.38 -7.81
N TRP A 263 28.52 -13.86 -7.38
CA TRP A 263 28.76 -14.25 -6.00
C TRP A 263 28.75 -13.07 -5.01
N GLU A 264 29.44 -11.99 -5.34
CA GLU A 264 29.48 -10.81 -4.47
C GLU A 264 28.12 -10.10 -4.41
N ASN A 265 27.42 -10.03 -5.54
CA ASN A 265 26.06 -9.52 -5.59
C ASN A 265 25.14 -10.35 -4.70
N THR A 266 25.22 -11.68 -4.79
CA THR A 266 24.43 -12.59 -3.94
C THR A 266 24.77 -12.41 -2.46
N LYS A 267 26.06 -12.28 -2.10
CA LYS A 267 26.49 -12.05 -0.71
C LYS A 267 25.97 -10.71 -0.15
N THR A 268 25.99 -9.65 -0.97
CA THR A 268 25.50 -8.33 -0.58
C THR A 268 23.98 -8.33 -0.40
N VAL A 269 23.24 -8.92 -1.35
CA VAL A 269 21.78 -9.05 -1.25
C VAL A 269 21.39 -9.96 -0.09
N PHE A 270 22.13 -11.03 0.17
CA PHE A 270 21.93 -11.89 1.34
C PHE A 270 22.08 -11.11 2.65
N ARG A 271 23.16 -10.34 2.82
CA ARG A 271 23.36 -9.49 4.02
C ARG A 271 22.20 -8.51 4.21
N ARG A 272 21.70 -7.92 3.12
CA ARG A 272 20.52 -7.04 3.16
C ARG A 272 19.29 -7.82 3.59
N GLN A 273 18.96 -8.92 2.93
CA GLN A 273 17.75 -9.70 3.20
C GLN A 273 17.73 -10.24 4.62
N PHE A 274 18.85 -10.79 5.08
CA PHE A 274 18.99 -11.26 6.45
C PHE A 274 18.80 -10.12 7.47
N LYS A 275 19.33 -8.92 7.20
CA LYS A 275 19.16 -7.75 8.05
C LYS A 275 17.72 -7.22 8.06
N VAL A 276 17.03 -7.26 6.91
CA VAL A 276 15.60 -6.89 6.81
C VAL A 276 14.75 -7.87 7.62
N ALA A 277 15.00 -9.18 7.47
CA ALA A 277 14.29 -10.22 8.20
C ALA A 277 14.48 -10.10 9.73
N ILE A 278 15.70 -9.83 10.21
CA ILE A 278 15.96 -9.59 11.65
C ILE A 278 15.28 -8.31 12.16
N ARG A 279 15.25 -7.26 11.34
CA ARG A 279 14.66 -5.96 11.73
C ARG A 279 13.14 -5.97 11.72
N ASN A 280 12.49 -6.91 11.03
CA ASN A 280 11.05 -7.12 11.14
C ASN A 280 10.72 -7.86 12.46
N THR A 281 10.98 -7.18 13.57
CA THR A 281 10.85 -7.72 14.93
C THR A 281 9.41 -8.10 15.24
N VAL A 282 8.43 -7.31 14.77
CA VAL A 282 7.00 -7.59 14.99
C VAL A 282 6.62 -8.93 14.36
N PHE A 283 7.00 -9.18 13.11
CA PHE A 283 6.73 -10.46 12.45
C PHE A 283 7.45 -11.62 13.14
N LEU A 284 8.75 -11.45 13.45
CA LEU A 284 9.57 -12.49 14.08
C LEU A 284 9.02 -12.91 15.46
N TYR A 285 8.72 -11.95 16.33
CA TYR A 285 8.18 -12.22 17.66
C TYR A 285 6.78 -12.81 17.58
N ALA A 286 5.91 -12.31 16.69
CA ALA A 286 4.57 -12.85 16.51
C ALA A 286 4.59 -14.31 16.01
N ARG A 287 5.52 -14.66 15.11
CA ARG A 287 5.71 -16.04 14.64
C ARG A 287 6.26 -16.96 15.72
N LEU A 288 7.29 -16.55 16.43
CA LEU A 288 7.84 -17.34 17.54
C LEU A 288 6.77 -17.59 18.62
N PHE A 289 6.01 -16.54 18.97
CA PHE A 289 4.90 -16.65 19.92
C PHE A 289 3.80 -17.60 19.42
N GLN A 290 3.40 -17.49 18.14
CA GLN A 290 2.44 -18.41 17.52
C GLN A 290 2.90 -19.86 17.66
N VAL A 291 4.15 -20.16 17.30
CA VAL A 291 4.69 -21.51 17.33
C VAL A 291 4.82 -22.05 18.76
N LEU A 292 5.24 -21.21 19.70
CA LEU A 292 5.30 -21.54 21.12
C LEU A 292 3.93 -21.93 21.68
N VAL A 293 2.91 -21.10 21.41
CA VAL A 293 1.54 -21.35 21.86
C VAL A 293 0.99 -22.62 21.22
N LEU A 294 1.16 -22.78 19.90
CA LEU A 294 0.65 -23.94 19.18
C LEU A 294 1.34 -25.25 19.61
N GLY A 295 2.66 -25.25 19.78
CA GLY A 295 3.42 -26.41 20.24
C GLY A 295 3.04 -26.82 21.66
N THR A 296 2.96 -25.86 22.59
CA THR A 296 2.56 -26.11 23.98
C THR A 296 1.11 -26.58 24.06
N PHE A 297 0.20 -25.95 23.31
CA PHE A 297 -1.19 -26.32 23.27
C PHE A 297 -1.39 -27.74 22.73
N THR A 298 -0.82 -28.04 21.56
CA THR A 298 -0.92 -29.38 20.96
C THR A 298 -0.30 -30.44 21.86
N GLY A 299 0.88 -30.15 22.44
CA GLY A 299 1.56 -31.05 23.36
C GLY A 299 0.77 -31.36 24.64
N THR A 300 0.08 -30.37 25.21
CA THR A 300 -0.73 -30.54 26.43
C THR A 300 -2.12 -31.12 26.17
N VAL A 301 -2.72 -30.90 24.99
CA VAL A 301 -3.99 -31.55 24.61
C VAL A 301 -3.80 -33.04 24.42
N PHE A 302 -2.67 -33.45 23.85
CA PHE A 302 -2.30 -34.86 23.67
C PHE A 302 -1.31 -35.34 24.75
N TYR A 303 -1.41 -34.80 25.96
CA TYR A 303 -0.45 -35.07 27.03
C TYR A 303 -0.32 -36.58 27.33
N GLN A 304 0.92 -37.08 27.24
CA GLN A 304 1.30 -38.47 27.54
C GLN A 304 0.30 -39.52 27.06
N ILE A 305 0.22 -39.72 25.74
CA ILE A 305 -0.63 -40.77 25.18
C ILE A 305 -0.17 -42.13 25.71
N SER A 306 -1.12 -42.95 26.14
CA SER A 306 -0.90 -44.35 26.50
C SER A 306 -0.13 -45.12 25.42
N LYS A 307 0.78 -46.01 25.83
CA LYS A 307 1.53 -46.90 24.92
C LYS A 307 0.81 -48.22 24.67
N ASN A 308 -0.40 -48.39 25.20
CA ASN A 308 -1.17 -49.62 25.01
C ASN A 308 -1.53 -49.82 23.53
N PRO A 309 -1.56 -51.07 23.03
CA PRO A 309 -1.85 -51.38 21.62
C PRO A 309 -3.36 -51.30 21.30
N THR A 310 -4.08 -50.32 21.86
CA THR A 310 -5.48 -50.10 21.55
C THR A 310 -5.61 -49.31 20.26
N GLN A 311 -6.65 -49.61 19.46
CA GLN A 311 -6.88 -48.88 18.21
C GLN A 311 -7.00 -47.37 18.44
N THR A 312 -7.65 -46.94 19.53
CA THR A 312 -7.81 -45.52 19.86
C THR A 312 -6.49 -44.83 20.18
N ASP A 313 -5.61 -45.44 20.97
CA ASP A 313 -4.35 -44.80 21.39
C ASP A 313 -3.36 -44.73 20.21
N MET A 314 -3.34 -45.77 19.36
CA MET A 314 -2.55 -45.79 18.12
C MET A 314 -3.10 -44.80 17.08
N ASP A 315 -4.42 -44.61 16.99
CA ASP A 315 -5.04 -43.57 16.15
C ASP A 315 -4.68 -42.16 16.62
N LEU A 316 -4.61 -41.91 17.95
CA LEU A 316 -4.18 -40.62 18.50
C LEU A 316 -2.71 -40.30 18.14
N ARG A 317 -1.80 -41.28 18.21
CA ARG A 317 -0.40 -41.11 17.78
C ARG A 317 -0.30 -40.78 16.29
N LYS A 318 -1.09 -41.46 15.46
CA LYS A 318 -1.21 -41.19 14.02
C LYS A 318 -1.77 -39.77 13.75
N SER A 319 -2.75 -39.31 14.54
CA SER A 319 -3.30 -37.96 14.45
C SER A 319 -2.26 -36.89 14.77
N ILE A 320 -1.37 -37.09 15.75
CA ILE A 320 -0.26 -36.14 16.02
C ILE A 320 0.63 -35.98 14.79
N SER A 321 0.97 -37.08 14.12
CA SER A 321 1.78 -37.05 12.90
C SER A 321 1.13 -36.19 11.81
N PHE A 322 -0.19 -36.30 11.66
CA PHE A 322 -0.94 -35.44 10.73
C PHE A 322 -0.99 -33.98 11.20
N ILE A 323 -1.19 -33.71 12.49
CA ILE A 323 -1.19 -32.35 13.05
C ILE A 323 0.17 -31.67 12.84
N ALA A 324 1.29 -32.39 12.98
CA ALA A 324 2.61 -31.87 12.70
C ALA A 324 2.75 -31.41 11.24
N VAL A 325 2.29 -32.23 10.28
CA VAL A 325 2.30 -31.89 8.84
C VAL A 325 1.33 -30.74 8.52
N LEU A 326 0.12 -30.77 9.11
CA LEU A 326 -0.89 -29.72 8.97
C LEU A 326 -0.36 -28.37 9.46
N ALA A 327 0.26 -28.32 10.63
CA ALA A 327 0.81 -27.09 11.21
C ALA A 327 1.86 -26.45 10.28
N MET A 328 2.74 -27.25 9.66
CA MET A 328 3.74 -26.75 8.72
C MET A 328 3.11 -26.20 7.44
N ALA A 329 2.15 -26.92 6.87
CA ALA A 329 1.48 -26.52 5.63
C ALA A 329 0.66 -25.23 5.82
N LEU A 330 -0.03 -25.09 6.95
CA LEU A 330 -0.80 -23.89 7.29
C LEU A 330 0.09 -22.71 7.67
N GLY A 331 1.20 -22.96 8.38
CA GLY A 331 2.16 -21.93 8.79
C GLY A 331 2.79 -21.18 7.62
N ALA A 332 3.06 -21.89 6.51
CA ALA A 332 3.65 -21.33 5.30
C ALA A 332 2.77 -20.26 4.63
N MET A 333 1.44 -20.40 4.65
CA MET A 333 0.52 -19.46 3.97
C MET A 333 0.59 -18.04 4.53
N ALA A 334 0.95 -17.88 5.81
CA ALA A 334 1.06 -16.56 6.43
C ALA A 334 2.32 -15.78 5.99
N GLN A 335 3.12 -16.28 5.04
CA GLN A 335 4.21 -15.55 4.37
C GLN A 335 3.76 -14.81 3.10
N ILE A 336 2.55 -15.08 2.58
CA ILE A 336 2.06 -14.51 1.32
C ILE A 336 2.00 -12.97 1.34
N PRO A 337 1.46 -12.30 2.39
CA PRO A 337 1.34 -10.85 2.38
C PRO A 337 2.70 -10.16 2.26
N SER A 338 3.69 -10.57 3.06
CA SER A 338 5.02 -9.95 3.07
C SER A 338 5.75 -10.13 1.72
N GLN A 339 5.60 -11.29 1.09
CA GLN A 339 6.25 -11.56 -0.21
C GLN A 339 5.66 -10.76 -1.37
N ILE A 340 4.35 -10.51 -1.35
CA ILE A 340 3.70 -9.68 -2.37
C ILE A 340 4.05 -8.21 -2.16
N ASP A 341 4.16 -7.76 -0.91
CA ASP A 341 4.47 -6.37 -0.59
C ASP A 341 5.92 -6.00 -0.95
N GLU A 342 6.85 -6.94 -0.77
CA GLU A 342 8.24 -6.78 -1.21
C GLU A 342 8.41 -6.73 -2.73
N ARG A 343 7.43 -7.20 -3.51
CA ARG A 343 7.50 -7.27 -4.98
C ARG A 343 7.72 -5.92 -5.63
N VAL A 344 7.04 -4.88 -5.14
CA VAL A 344 7.16 -3.52 -5.71
C VAL A 344 8.59 -3.01 -5.57
N VAL A 345 9.21 -3.26 -4.41
CA VAL A 345 10.61 -2.92 -4.15
C VAL A 345 11.55 -3.77 -4.99
N PHE A 346 11.24 -5.06 -5.17
CA PHE A 346 12.00 -5.95 -6.05
C PHE A 346 12.01 -5.45 -7.49
N TYR A 347 10.85 -5.13 -8.08
CA TYR A 347 10.77 -4.60 -9.44
C TYR A 347 11.54 -3.30 -9.59
N LYS A 348 11.35 -2.34 -8.67
CA LYS A 348 12.09 -1.07 -8.68
C LYS A 348 13.60 -1.27 -8.69
N HIS A 349 14.13 -2.16 -7.84
CA HIS A 349 15.58 -2.37 -7.75
C HIS A 349 16.14 -3.25 -8.88
N HIS A 350 15.36 -4.23 -9.35
CA HIS A 350 15.73 -5.08 -10.47
C HIS A 350 15.81 -4.27 -11.77
N ASP A 351 14.82 -3.41 -12.03
CA ASP A 351 14.81 -2.54 -13.20
C ASP A 351 15.96 -1.53 -13.16
N ALA A 352 16.32 -1.05 -11.97
CA ALA A 352 17.51 -0.23 -11.73
C ALA A 352 18.84 -1.03 -11.76
N ARG A 353 18.81 -2.32 -12.10
CA ARG A 353 19.98 -3.24 -12.19
C ARG A 353 20.83 -3.32 -10.92
N PHE A 354 20.23 -3.13 -9.73
CA PHE A 354 20.94 -3.26 -8.46
C PHE A 354 21.44 -4.69 -8.19
N PHE A 355 20.62 -5.67 -8.58
CA PHE A 355 20.93 -7.08 -8.39
C PHE A 355 20.25 -7.92 -9.47
N ARG A 356 20.82 -9.09 -9.73
CA ARG A 356 20.22 -10.10 -10.60
C ARG A 356 19.02 -10.73 -9.91
N ALA A 357 17.94 -11.03 -10.63
CA ALA A 357 16.79 -11.75 -10.08
C ALA A 357 17.20 -13.06 -9.37
N LYS A 358 18.14 -13.80 -9.99
CA LYS A 358 18.71 -15.04 -9.44
C LYS A 358 19.46 -14.84 -8.12
N ALA A 359 20.20 -13.74 -8.00
CA ALA A 359 20.93 -13.40 -6.77
C ALA A 359 19.95 -13.03 -5.63
N TYR A 360 18.89 -12.29 -5.94
CA TYR A 360 17.83 -11.96 -4.99
C TYR A 360 17.10 -13.20 -4.49
N ALA A 361 16.67 -14.06 -5.41
CA ALA A 361 15.89 -15.23 -5.03
C ALA A 361 16.74 -16.22 -4.22
N MET A 362 18.01 -16.41 -4.57
CA MET A 362 18.96 -17.20 -3.78
C MET A 362 19.16 -16.61 -2.37
N ALA A 363 19.38 -15.29 -2.28
CA ALA A 363 19.52 -14.60 -1.00
C ALA A 363 18.27 -14.75 -0.12
N LEU A 364 17.07 -14.64 -0.70
CA LEU A 364 15.80 -14.81 0.00
C LEU A 364 15.65 -16.23 0.57
N VAL A 365 16.00 -17.25 -0.23
CA VAL A 365 15.94 -18.66 0.20
C VAL A 365 16.88 -18.93 1.36
N ILE A 366 18.16 -18.55 1.22
CA ILE A 366 19.18 -18.81 2.24
C ILE A 366 18.89 -18.03 3.52
N ALA A 367 18.45 -16.77 3.40
CA ALA A 367 18.11 -15.94 4.55
C ALA A 367 16.93 -16.52 5.34
N GLY A 368 15.99 -17.23 4.70
CA GLY A 368 14.83 -17.84 5.35
C GLY A 368 15.14 -19.09 6.19
N ILE A 369 16.18 -19.85 5.84
CA ILE A 369 16.49 -21.16 6.48
C ILE A 369 16.68 -21.05 8.00
N PRO A 370 17.47 -20.09 8.54
CA PRO A 370 17.66 -19.96 9.99
C PRO A 370 16.36 -19.66 10.74
N PHE A 371 15.45 -18.88 10.15
CA PHE A 371 14.16 -18.55 10.76
C PHE A 371 13.24 -19.77 10.81
N SER A 372 13.15 -20.55 9.73
CA SER A 372 12.41 -21.81 9.73
C SER A 372 13.00 -22.82 10.72
N PHE A 373 14.33 -22.88 10.85
CA PHE A 373 14.97 -23.75 11.84
C PHE A 373 14.64 -23.31 13.27
N MET A 374 14.64 -22.00 13.55
CA MET A 374 14.27 -21.42 14.83
C MET A 374 12.81 -21.71 15.22
N GLU A 375 11.88 -21.69 14.25
CA GLU A 375 10.49 -22.08 14.52
C GLU A 375 10.40 -23.56 14.95
N ILE A 376 11.15 -24.43 14.26
CA ILE A 376 11.03 -25.87 14.46
C ILE A 376 11.75 -26.36 15.71
N ILE A 377 12.87 -25.75 16.09
CA ILE A 377 13.56 -26.06 17.35
C ILE A 377 12.71 -25.67 18.57
N VAL A 378 11.74 -24.75 18.41
CA VAL A 378 10.75 -24.44 19.46
C VAL A 378 9.56 -25.40 19.38
N TYR A 379 9.02 -25.63 18.19
CA TYR A 379 7.81 -26.45 17.99
C TYR A 379 8.01 -27.93 18.35
N CYS A 380 9.06 -28.56 17.79
CA CYS A 380 9.24 -30.01 17.84
C CYS A 380 9.48 -30.55 19.26
N PRO A 381 10.33 -29.95 20.12
CA PRO A 381 10.48 -30.43 21.49
C PRO A 381 9.17 -30.38 22.27
N LEU A 382 8.43 -29.27 22.16
CA LEU A 382 7.16 -29.10 22.87
C LEU A 382 6.15 -30.16 22.42
N LEU A 383 6.03 -30.40 21.12
CA LEU A 383 5.13 -31.43 20.62
C LEU A 383 5.60 -32.84 21.00
N TYR A 384 6.87 -33.17 20.79
CA TYR A 384 7.37 -34.55 20.90
C TYR A 384 7.40 -35.05 22.34
N PHE A 385 7.96 -34.26 23.26
CA PHE A 385 8.14 -34.69 24.64
C PHE A 385 6.84 -34.62 25.45
N LEU A 386 6.00 -33.61 25.25
CA LEU A 386 4.73 -33.49 26.00
C LEU A 386 3.73 -34.59 25.61
N THR A 387 3.74 -35.03 24.36
CA THR A 387 2.82 -36.09 23.89
C THR A 387 3.28 -37.51 24.24
N GLY A 388 4.55 -37.68 24.62
CA GLY A 388 5.10 -38.99 24.97
C GLY A 388 5.32 -39.90 23.75
N LEU A 389 5.81 -39.34 22.65
CA LEU A 389 6.33 -40.11 21.51
C LEU A 389 7.57 -40.94 21.93
N SER A 390 7.94 -41.94 21.13
CA SER A 390 8.95 -42.93 21.55
C SER A 390 10.32 -42.31 21.86
N LEU A 391 10.92 -42.70 22.99
CA LEU A 391 12.28 -42.30 23.39
C LEU A 391 13.27 -43.46 23.32
N GLU A 392 12.89 -44.56 22.69
CA GLU A 392 13.77 -45.71 22.52
C GLU A 392 14.99 -45.34 21.67
N THR A 393 16.10 -46.08 21.84
CA THR A 393 17.40 -45.81 21.20
C THR A 393 18.03 -44.44 21.53
N ASN A 394 18.06 -44.07 22.82
CA ASN A 394 18.68 -42.82 23.31
C ASN A 394 18.12 -41.54 22.65
N GLY A 395 16.87 -41.56 22.18
CA GLY A 395 16.22 -40.40 21.56
C GLY A 395 16.59 -40.13 20.10
N ALA A 396 17.22 -41.07 19.38
CA ALA A 396 17.54 -40.89 17.95
C ALA A 396 16.31 -40.54 17.10
N HIS A 397 15.16 -41.13 17.41
CA HIS A 397 13.88 -40.87 16.72
C HIS A 397 13.39 -39.42 16.84
N PHE A 398 13.79 -38.68 17.88
CA PHE A 398 13.47 -37.25 18.02
C PHE A 398 14.21 -36.41 16.98
N PHE A 399 15.51 -36.66 16.76
CA PHE A 399 16.29 -35.92 15.77
C PHE A 399 15.82 -36.22 14.34
N ILE A 400 15.40 -37.46 14.07
CA ILE A 400 14.78 -37.83 12.79
C ILE A 400 13.43 -37.11 12.62
N PHE A 401 12.59 -37.07 13.65
CA PHE A 401 11.34 -36.32 13.63
C PHE A 401 11.57 -34.82 13.35
N LEU A 402 12.53 -34.20 14.07
CA LEU A 402 12.91 -32.81 13.87
C LEU A 402 13.38 -32.54 12.44
N LEU A 403 14.21 -33.44 11.88
CA LEU A 403 14.68 -33.33 10.50
C LEU A 403 13.53 -33.42 9.49
N ILE A 404 12.60 -34.36 9.65
CA ILE A 404 11.44 -34.52 8.75
C ILE A 404 10.58 -33.26 8.76
N VAL A 405 10.24 -32.75 9.96
CA VAL A 405 9.42 -31.54 10.10
C VAL A 405 10.15 -30.32 9.52
N PHE A 406 11.48 -30.24 9.68
CA PHE A 406 12.30 -29.19 9.09
C PHE A 406 12.30 -29.17 7.58
N VAL A 407 12.58 -30.32 6.93
CA VAL A 407 12.55 -30.39 5.47
C VAL A 407 11.13 -30.14 4.94
N ALA A 408 10.09 -30.61 5.65
CA ALA A 408 8.70 -30.34 5.27
C ALA A 408 8.34 -28.84 5.36
N ALA A 409 8.82 -28.12 6.37
CA ALA A 409 8.61 -26.67 6.49
C ALA A 409 9.35 -25.88 5.38
N LEU A 410 10.58 -26.30 5.05
CA LEU A 410 11.33 -25.72 3.92
C LEU A 410 10.58 -25.90 2.60
N PHE A 411 10.07 -27.10 2.35
CA PHE A 411 9.21 -27.39 1.20
C PHE A 411 7.96 -26.50 1.17
N GLY A 412 7.23 -26.40 2.28
CA GLY A 412 6.02 -25.56 2.37
C GLY A 412 6.31 -24.10 2.05
N SER A 413 7.41 -23.55 2.59
CA SER A 413 7.82 -22.17 2.30
C SER A 413 8.26 -21.98 0.85
N ALA A 414 8.95 -22.95 0.23
CA ALA A 414 9.32 -22.89 -1.18
C ALA A 414 8.09 -22.94 -2.12
N LEU A 415 7.09 -23.77 -1.81
CA LEU A 415 5.83 -23.83 -2.55
C LEU A 415 5.08 -22.51 -2.49
N VAL A 416 4.88 -21.94 -1.29
CA VAL A 416 4.18 -20.67 -1.12
C VAL A 416 4.93 -19.52 -1.80
N ARG A 417 6.28 -19.52 -1.77
CA ARG A 417 7.11 -18.56 -2.51
C ARG A 417 6.87 -18.61 -4.01
N LEU A 418 6.82 -19.81 -4.60
CA LEU A 418 6.51 -19.96 -6.01
C LEU A 418 5.12 -19.39 -6.32
N LEU A 419 4.11 -19.80 -5.54
CA LEU A 419 2.73 -19.38 -5.75
C LEU A 419 2.56 -17.87 -5.60
N ALA A 420 3.24 -17.26 -4.62
CA ALA A 420 3.30 -15.81 -4.48
C ALA A 420 4.00 -15.15 -5.68
N ALA A 421 5.08 -15.73 -6.22
CA ALA A 421 5.79 -15.17 -7.38
C ALA A 421 4.96 -15.19 -8.67
N ILE A 422 4.10 -16.21 -8.88
CA ILE A 422 3.28 -16.37 -10.10
C ILE A 422 1.87 -15.78 -9.99
N SER A 423 1.52 -15.15 -8.87
CA SER A 423 0.16 -14.63 -8.64
C SER A 423 0.07 -13.11 -8.77
N PRO A 424 -0.98 -12.57 -9.41
CA PRO A 424 -1.12 -11.12 -9.60
C PRO A 424 -1.47 -10.37 -8.31
N SER A 425 -2.26 -10.98 -7.40
CA SER A 425 -2.75 -10.35 -6.18
C SER A 425 -2.65 -11.28 -4.97
N ARG A 426 -2.86 -10.73 -3.76
CA ARG A 426 -2.84 -11.48 -2.50
C ARG A 426 -3.95 -12.54 -2.44
N GLU A 427 -5.12 -12.22 -2.97
CA GLU A 427 -6.29 -13.11 -3.01
C GLU A 427 -6.03 -14.29 -3.94
N ALA A 428 -5.46 -14.04 -5.13
CA ALA A 428 -5.11 -15.08 -6.07
C ALA A 428 -4.04 -16.02 -5.48
N ALA A 429 -3.00 -15.47 -4.86
CA ALA A 429 -1.95 -16.25 -4.21
C ALA A 429 -2.49 -17.09 -3.05
N GLY A 430 -3.32 -16.50 -2.18
CA GLY A 430 -3.94 -17.19 -1.05
C GLY A 430 -4.89 -18.30 -1.50
N GLY A 431 -5.71 -18.06 -2.52
CA GLY A 431 -6.61 -19.06 -3.09
C GLY A 431 -5.87 -20.23 -3.72
N LEU A 432 -4.84 -19.96 -4.53
CA LEU A 432 -3.99 -21.00 -5.14
C LEU A 432 -3.20 -21.79 -4.08
N ALA A 433 -2.61 -21.11 -3.10
CA ALA A 433 -1.92 -21.76 -1.99
C ALA A 433 -2.86 -22.66 -1.18
N GLY A 434 -4.05 -22.18 -0.84
CA GLY A 434 -5.08 -22.98 -0.18
C GLY A 434 -5.46 -24.22 -0.99
N LEU A 435 -5.63 -24.09 -2.32
CA LEU A 435 -5.94 -25.19 -3.24
C LEU A 435 -4.81 -26.24 -3.33
N PHE A 436 -3.57 -25.81 -3.43
CA PHE A 436 -2.44 -26.74 -3.45
C PHE A 436 -2.27 -27.42 -2.08
N VAL A 437 -2.35 -26.66 -0.98
CA VAL A 437 -2.20 -27.21 0.36
C VAL A 437 -3.31 -28.21 0.69
N ILE A 438 -4.56 -27.99 0.25
CA ILE A 438 -5.62 -28.98 0.44
C ILE A 438 -5.34 -30.27 -0.33
N LEU A 439 -4.90 -30.17 -1.58
CA LEU A 439 -4.53 -31.35 -2.38
C LEU A 439 -3.40 -32.14 -1.69
N LEU A 440 -2.34 -31.46 -1.26
CA LEU A 440 -1.22 -32.11 -0.58
C LEU A 440 -1.64 -32.76 0.75
N LEU A 441 -2.56 -32.17 1.51
CA LEU A 441 -3.05 -32.77 2.75
C LEU A 441 -4.04 -33.92 2.52
N LEU A 442 -4.93 -33.80 1.54
CA LEU A 442 -5.88 -34.85 1.17
C LEU A 442 -5.15 -36.14 0.84
N PHE A 443 -4.20 -36.07 -0.10
CA PHE A 443 -3.43 -37.20 -0.57
C PHE A 443 -2.25 -37.57 0.33
N SER A 444 -2.17 -37.03 1.55
CA SER A 444 -1.09 -37.35 2.50
C SER A 444 -1.15 -38.80 3.01
N GLY A 445 -2.32 -39.44 2.93
CA GLY A 445 -2.56 -40.80 3.43
C GLY A 445 -3.26 -40.88 4.79
N PHE A 446 -3.55 -39.74 5.44
CA PHE A 446 -4.37 -39.69 6.66
C PHE A 446 -5.88 -39.60 6.36
N LEU A 447 -6.28 -38.63 5.52
CA LEU A 447 -7.70 -38.34 5.23
C LEU A 447 -8.32 -39.36 4.25
N ILE A 448 -7.63 -39.64 3.15
CA ILE A 448 -7.99 -40.70 2.22
C ILE A 448 -6.89 -41.76 2.18
N VAL A 449 -7.28 -43.02 2.35
CA VAL A 449 -6.35 -44.14 2.30
C VAL A 449 -6.08 -44.51 0.84
N LYS A 450 -4.86 -44.93 0.52
CA LYS A 450 -4.37 -45.20 -0.84
C LYS A 450 -5.34 -46.00 -1.73
N ASN A 451 -6.02 -46.99 -1.18
CA ASN A 451 -6.93 -47.89 -1.91
C ASN A 451 -8.34 -47.33 -2.14
N LYS A 452 -8.69 -46.23 -1.48
CA LYS A 452 -9.98 -45.53 -1.67
C LYS A 452 -9.86 -44.34 -2.64
N ILE A 453 -8.64 -44.02 -3.06
CA ILE A 453 -8.38 -43.00 -4.07
C ILE A 453 -8.85 -43.51 -5.44
N PRO A 454 -9.64 -42.73 -6.19
CA PRO A 454 -10.05 -43.10 -7.54
C PRO A 454 -8.85 -43.30 -8.48
N PRO A 455 -8.92 -44.22 -9.46
CA PRO A 455 -7.80 -44.53 -10.35
C PRO A 455 -7.22 -43.31 -11.10
N TRP A 456 -8.04 -42.32 -11.43
CA TRP A 456 -7.59 -41.10 -12.11
C TRP A 456 -6.86 -40.11 -11.19
N TRP A 457 -6.95 -40.25 -9.87
CA TRP A 457 -6.27 -39.39 -8.89
C TRP A 457 -5.08 -40.08 -8.20
N ILE A 458 -4.88 -41.38 -8.39
CA ILE A 458 -3.84 -42.15 -7.67
C ILE A 458 -2.42 -41.65 -7.97
N TRP A 459 -2.17 -41.07 -9.14
CA TRP A 459 -0.85 -40.51 -9.48
C TRP A 459 -0.46 -39.37 -8.53
N PHE A 460 -1.43 -38.57 -8.07
CA PHE A 460 -1.16 -37.44 -7.18
C PHE A 460 -0.64 -37.90 -5.82
N TYR A 461 -1.11 -39.05 -5.33
CA TYR A 461 -0.58 -39.68 -4.11
C TYR A 461 0.94 -39.91 -4.19
N TYR A 462 1.46 -40.32 -5.36
CA TYR A 462 2.89 -40.60 -5.54
C TYR A 462 3.75 -39.36 -5.74
N ILE A 463 3.20 -38.27 -6.29
CA ILE A 463 3.96 -37.01 -6.46
C ILE A 463 3.90 -36.10 -5.24
N ASN A 464 3.04 -36.41 -4.27
CA ASN A 464 2.74 -35.54 -3.14
C ASN A 464 3.86 -35.57 -2.08
N PRO A 465 4.61 -34.47 -1.86
CA PRO A 465 5.70 -34.46 -0.88
C PRO A 465 5.21 -34.63 0.57
N LEU A 466 4.02 -34.11 0.90
CA LEU A 466 3.46 -34.24 2.25
C LEU A 466 3.06 -35.68 2.59
N GLN A 467 2.78 -36.52 1.59
CA GLN A 467 2.55 -37.96 1.80
C GLN A 467 3.82 -38.64 2.31
N TYR A 468 4.98 -38.32 1.74
CA TYR A 468 6.26 -38.83 2.20
C TYR A 468 6.63 -38.29 3.58
N ALA A 469 6.36 -37.02 3.88
CA ALA A 469 6.55 -36.45 5.22
C ALA A 469 5.72 -37.21 6.26
N TYR A 470 4.42 -37.32 6.03
CA TYR A 470 3.51 -37.98 6.94
C TYR A 470 3.85 -39.47 7.13
N THR A 471 4.13 -40.19 6.04
CA THR A 471 4.54 -41.60 6.10
C THR A 471 5.85 -41.77 6.88
N SER A 472 6.82 -40.87 6.67
CA SER A 472 8.11 -40.91 7.40
C SER A 472 7.93 -40.69 8.90
N ILE A 473 7.06 -39.75 9.31
CA ILE A 473 6.77 -39.51 10.74
C ILE A 473 6.07 -40.73 11.37
N VAL A 474 5.07 -41.30 10.67
CA VAL A 474 4.34 -42.49 11.14
C VAL A 474 5.29 -43.68 11.29
N LEU A 475 6.13 -43.95 10.29
CA LEU A 475 7.11 -45.05 10.37
C LEU A 475 8.16 -44.81 11.45
N ASN A 476 8.63 -43.57 11.63
CA ASN A 476 9.57 -43.23 12.69
C ASN A 476 9.03 -43.51 14.10
N GLU A 477 7.72 -43.33 14.32
CA GLU A 477 7.08 -43.64 15.60
C GLU A 477 6.81 -45.14 15.76
N PHE A 478 6.14 -45.79 14.79
CA PHE A 478 5.71 -47.19 14.94
C PHE A 478 6.83 -48.22 14.77
N LEU A 479 7.92 -47.88 14.07
CA LEU A 479 9.11 -48.73 13.93
C LEU A 479 10.24 -48.34 14.90
N SER A 480 9.93 -47.62 15.98
CA SER A 480 10.91 -47.19 16.99
C SER A 480 11.37 -48.29 17.96
N GLY A 481 10.70 -49.44 17.96
CA GLY A 481 10.90 -50.55 18.89
C GLY A 481 9.77 -50.74 19.92
N THR A 482 8.97 -49.69 20.19
CA THR A 482 7.93 -49.72 21.23
C THR A 482 6.82 -50.75 20.99
N TYR A 483 6.55 -51.07 19.73
CA TYR A 483 5.51 -52.02 19.31
C TYR A 483 6.09 -53.26 18.62
N ASP A 484 7.38 -53.55 18.84
CA ASP A 484 8.11 -54.66 18.22
C ASP A 484 7.93 -55.97 19.01
N TYR A 485 6.68 -56.41 19.12
CA TYR A 485 6.30 -57.69 19.72
C TYR A 485 5.10 -58.29 18.95
N PRO A 486 4.94 -59.62 18.91
CA PRO A 486 3.93 -60.27 18.08
C PRO A 486 2.51 -60.03 18.60
N CYS A 487 1.51 -60.06 17.71
CA CYS A 487 0.08 -59.96 18.06
C CYS A 487 -0.43 -61.11 18.95
N SER A 488 0.34 -62.19 19.12
CA SER A 488 0.08 -63.28 20.07
C SER A 488 0.54 -62.98 21.51
N ASP A 489 1.17 -61.83 21.75
CA ASP A 489 1.65 -61.43 23.07
C ASP A 489 0.49 -61.23 24.07
N PRO A 490 0.59 -61.73 25.31
CA PRO A 490 -0.45 -61.60 26.35
C PRO A 490 -0.87 -60.16 26.65
N ARG A 491 -0.04 -59.16 26.31
CA ARG A 491 -0.33 -57.73 26.49
C ARG A 491 -1.37 -57.20 25.50
N VAL A 492 -1.72 -57.96 24.46
CA VAL A 492 -2.64 -57.54 23.40
C VAL A 492 -4.06 -58.06 23.68
N ASP A 493 -4.98 -57.16 23.99
CA ASP A 493 -6.40 -57.47 24.05
C ASP A 493 -7.05 -57.41 22.65
N LEU A 494 -7.47 -58.57 22.13
CA LEU A 494 -8.09 -58.70 20.81
C LEU A 494 -9.44 -57.97 20.66
N ALA A 495 -10.11 -57.61 21.75
CA ALA A 495 -11.34 -56.82 21.70
C ALA A 495 -11.06 -55.34 21.35
N THR A 496 -9.95 -54.80 21.86
CA THR A 496 -9.53 -53.39 21.65
C THR A 496 -8.48 -53.23 20.54
N ALA A 497 -7.77 -54.32 20.18
CA ALA A 497 -6.81 -54.43 19.10
C ALA A 497 -7.34 -55.32 17.96
N SER A 498 -8.51 -54.98 17.41
CA SER A 498 -9.19 -55.81 16.39
C SER A 498 -8.34 -56.08 15.14
N PHE A 499 -7.31 -55.27 14.89
CA PHE A 499 -6.38 -55.40 13.79
C PHE A 499 -5.37 -56.55 13.91
N CYS A 500 -5.18 -57.09 15.11
CA CYS A 500 -4.38 -58.28 15.36
C CYS A 500 -5.18 -59.59 15.12
N ARG A 501 -6.51 -59.51 14.93
CA ARG A 501 -7.36 -60.69 14.73
C ARG A 501 -6.94 -61.44 13.46
N GLY A 502 -6.60 -62.72 13.62
CA GLY A 502 -6.20 -63.61 12.51
C GLY A 502 -4.74 -63.44 12.03
N LYS A 503 -3.88 -62.77 12.80
CA LYS A 503 -2.46 -62.50 12.45
C LYS A 503 -1.50 -62.69 13.64
N PRO A 504 -1.30 -63.91 14.16
CA PRO A 504 -0.56 -64.12 15.41
C PRO A 504 0.94 -63.81 15.32
N ASP A 505 1.59 -64.10 14.19
CA ASP A 505 3.06 -63.99 14.03
C ASP A 505 3.53 -62.61 13.55
N THR A 506 2.61 -61.68 13.31
CA THR A 506 2.95 -60.32 12.83
C THR A 506 3.15 -59.40 14.03
N SER A 507 4.15 -58.51 13.98
CA SER A 507 4.31 -57.51 15.04
C SER A 507 3.10 -56.58 15.11
N VAL A 508 2.77 -56.07 16.29
CA VAL A 508 1.64 -55.15 16.50
C VAL A 508 1.78 -53.92 15.59
N ALA A 509 2.99 -53.38 15.45
CA ALA A 509 3.29 -52.28 14.52
C ALA A 509 2.92 -52.62 13.07
N GLU A 510 3.41 -53.75 12.55
CA GLU A 510 3.14 -54.16 11.17
C GLU A 510 1.67 -54.48 10.93
N ALA A 511 1.00 -55.11 11.91
CA ALA A 511 -0.42 -55.45 11.83
C ALA A 511 -1.29 -54.17 11.73
N TYR A 512 -0.98 -53.14 12.52
CA TYR A 512 -1.66 -51.85 12.48
C TYR A 512 -1.38 -51.08 11.18
N LEU A 513 -0.11 -50.97 10.78
CA LEU A 513 0.30 -50.30 9.54
C LEU A 513 -0.33 -50.94 8.28
N ALA A 514 -0.58 -52.26 8.31
CA ALA A 514 -1.21 -53.00 7.22
C ALA A 514 -2.69 -52.65 6.99
N ILE A 515 -3.42 -52.14 8.00
CA ILE A 515 -4.82 -51.69 7.85
C ILE A 515 -4.89 -50.52 6.86
N TYR A 516 -3.99 -49.56 7.05
CA TYR A 516 -3.90 -48.34 6.25
C TYR A 516 -2.95 -48.47 5.05
N LYS A 517 -2.39 -49.66 4.83
CA LYS A 517 -1.50 -50.01 3.71
C LYS A 517 -0.24 -49.14 3.62
N PHE A 518 0.36 -48.79 4.76
CA PHE A 518 1.67 -48.13 4.79
C PHE A 518 2.78 -49.05 4.28
N PRO A 519 3.85 -48.50 3.68
CA PRO A 519 4.99 -49.30 3.22
C PRO A 519 5.75 -49.91 4.40
N LYS A 520 6.39 -51.06 4.16
CA LYS A 520 7.18 -51.78 5.18
C LYS A 520 8.64 -51.30 5.19
N GLY A 521 9.25 -51.32 6.37
CA GLY A 521 10.69 -51.12 6.57
C GLY A 521 11.13 -49.67 6.82
N PHE A 522 12.16 -49.51 7.65
CA PHE A 522 12.65 -48.20 8.10
C PHE A 522 13.35 -47.38 6.99
N GLY A 523 13.90 -48.01 5.95
CA GLY A 523 14.56 -47.32 4.83
C GLY A 523 13.64 -46.33 4.09
N GLN A 524 12.32 -46.51 4.18
CA GLN A 524 11.32 -45.59 3.61
C GLN A 524 11.34 -44.20 4.26
N VAL A 525 11.81 -44.09 5.51
CA VAL A 525 11.95 -42.80 6.21
C VAL A 525 13.00 -41.92 5.52
N TRP A 526 14.17 -42.49 5.21
CA TRP A 526 15.25 -41.77 4.52
C TRP A 526 14.88 -41.44 3.07
N LEU A 527 14.18 -42.35 2.39
CA LEU A 527 13.62 -42.08 1.06
C LEU A 527 12.65 -40.88 1.11
N GLY A 528 11.77 -40.82 2.12
CA GLY A 528 10.85 -39.70 2.29
C GLY A 528 11.55 -38.37 2.52
N ILE A 529 12.60 -38.34 3.35
CA ILE A 529 13.43 -37.14 3.58
C ILE A 529 14.12 -36.70 2.28
N GLY A 530 14.72 -37.64 1.54
CA GLY A 530 15.38 -37.36 0.27
C GLY A 530 14.44 -36.78 -0.78
N VAL A 531 13.23 -37.36 -0.92
CA VAL A 531 12.20 -36.89 -1.85
C VAL A 531 11.72 -35.48 -1.45
N LEU A 532 11.44 -35.23 -0.17
CA LEU A 532 11.05 -33.90 0.31
C LEU A 532 12.10 -32.83 -0.02
N PHE A 533 13.38 -33.14 0.21
CA PHE A 533 14.46 -32.21 -0.09
C PHE A 533 14.60 -31.95 -1.60
N ALA A 534 14.43 -32.99 -2.43
CA ALA A 534 14.42 -32.84 -3.88
C ALA A 534 13.29 -31.91 -4.36
N PHE A 535 12.08 -32.04 -3.79
CA PHE A 535 10.98 -31.13 -4.08
C PHE A 535 11.25 -29.69 -3.62
N TYR A 536 11.86 -29.51 -2.44
CA TYR A 536 12.28 -28.19 -1.99
C TYR A 536 13.21 -27.49 -3.00
N VAL A 537 14.22 -28.21 -3.50
CA VAL A 537 15.14 -27.70 -4.54
C VAL A 537 14.39 -27.40 -5.82
N PHE A 538 13.51 -28.29 -6.27
CA PHE A 538 12.70 -28.12 -7.48
C PHE A 538 11.83 -26.85 -7.44
N PHE A 539 11.03 -26.65 -6.38
CA PHE A 539 10.18 -25.47 -6.23
C PHE A 539 10.99 -24.17 -6.08
N THR A 540 12.17 -24.26 -5.47
CA THR A 540 13.10 -23.13 -5.40
C THR A 540 13.61 -22.72 -6.78
N ILE A 541 13.99 -23.69 -7.64
CA ILE A 541 14.40 -23.42 -9.02
C ILE A 541 13.25 -22.81 -9.83
N LEU A 542 12.03 -23.34 -9.68
CA LEU A 542 10.85 -22.75 -10.34
C LEU A 542 10.60 -21.32 -9.87
N THR A 543 10.79 -21.02 -8.59
CA THR A 543 10.66 -19.66 -8.06
C THR A 543 11.68 -18.73 -8.73
N PHE A 544 12.91 -19.21 -8.96
CA PHE A 544 13.93 -18.42 -9.67
C PHE A 544 13.49 -18.08 -11.10
N ILE A 545 12.95 -19.05 -11.82
CA ILE A 545 12.43 -18.86 -13.18
C ILE A 545 11.23 -17.91 -13.18
N ALA A 546 10.32 -18.08 -12.20
CA ALA A 546 9.13 -17.25 -12.07
C ALA A 546 9.48 -15.78 -11.82
N MET A 547 10.40 -15.49 -10.89
CA MET A 547 10.83 -14.11 -10.61
C MET A 547 11.54 -13.43 -11.80
N GLU A 548 12.15 -14.20 -12.70
CA GLU A 548 12.82 -13.68 -13.90
C GLU A 548 11.83 -13.46 -15.06
N LYS A 549 10.86 -14.37 -15.25
CA LYS A 549 9.97 -14.36 -16.43
C LYS A 549 8.58 -13.80 -16.18
N VAL A 550 8.08 -13.87 -14.95
CA VAL A 550 6.71 -13.45 -14.61
C VAL A 550 6.75 -12.04 -14.04
N ARG A 551 6.12 -11.12 -14.77
CA ARG A 551 5.99 -9.73 -14.36
C ARG A 551 4.52 -9.34 -14.36
N PHE A 552 4.07 -8.83 -13.22
CA PHE A 552 2.75 -8.23 -13.11
C PHE A 552 2.91 -6.71 -13.25
N PRO A 553 2.33 -6.08 -14.30
CA PRO A 553 2.25 -4.63 -14.33
C PRO A 553 1.39 -4.16 -13.14
N ASP A 554 1.64 -2.94 -12.65
CA ASP A 554 0.80 -2.33 -11.62
C ASP A 554 -0.66 -2.45 -12.04
N GLN A 555 -1.53 -2.91 -11.12
CA GLN A 555 -2.95 -3.18 -11.40
C GLN A 555 -3.62 -1.92 -11.94
N LYS A 556 -3.72 -1.81 -13.27
CA LYS A 556 -4.49 -0.76 -13.94
C LYS A 556 -5.95 -1.19 -14.00
N ASN A 557 -6.80 -0.48 -13.26
CA ASN A 557 -8.26 -0.63 -13.15
C ASN A 557 -8.79 -2.03 -12.75
N PRO A 558 -9.86 -2.10 -11.94
CA PRO A 558 -10.54 -3.36 -11.72
C PRO A 558 -11.07 -3.93 -13.05
N PRO A 559 -10.90 -5.25 -13.33
CA PRO A 559 -11.22 -5.86 -14.61
C PRO A 559 -12.70 -5.78 -15.00
N ALA A 560 -13.61 -5.53 -14.05
CA ALA A 560 -15.04 -5.29 -14.34
C ALA A 560 -15.31 -4.09 -15.26
N LEU A 561 -14.36 -3.15 -15.34
CA LEU A 561 -14.55 -1.87 -16.02
C LEU A 561 -13.37 -1.52 -16.93
N ALA A 562 -12.62 -2.52 -17.41
CA ALA A 562 -11.69 -2.32 -18.52
C ALA A 562 -12.45 -1.55 -19.62
N PRO A 563 -11.96 -0.38 -20.09
CA PRO A 563 -12.73 0.59 -20.86
C PRO A 563 -13.13 -0.01 -22.21
N SER A 564 -14.23 -0.74 -22.17
CA SER A 564 -14.82 -1.43 -23.29
C SER A 564 -15.74 -0.40 -23.96
N ARG A 565 -15.22 0.31 -24.97
CA ARG A 565 -16.01 1.11 -25.91
C ARG A 565 -16.89 2.22 -25.30
N GLN A 566 -16.29 3.25 -24.72
CA GLN A 566 -17.01 4.50 -24.39
C GLN A 566 -17.24 5.44 -25.59
N LYS A 567 -16.83 5.06 -26.81
CA LYS A 567 -17.03 5.89 -28.02
C LYS A 567 -18.47 5.98 -28.55
N LYS A 568 -19.47 5.31 -27.95
CA LYS A 568 -20.83 5.21 -28.53
C LYS A 568 -21.97 5.94 -27.82
N MET A 569 -21.71 6.68 -26.74
CA MET A 569 -22.76 7.47 -26.06
C MET A 569 -22.63 8.99 -26.22
N ILE A 570 -21.62 9.47 -26.94
CA ILE A 570 -21.49 10.90 -27.30
C ILE A 570 -22.06 11.16 -28.72
N GLU A 571 -22.23 10.14 -29.55
CA GLU A 571 -22.77 10.31 -30.92
C GLU A 571 -24.31 10.41 -31.02
N VAL A 572 -25.06 10.29 -29.91
CA VAL A 572 -26.54 10.34 -29.95
C VAL A 572 -27.11 11.75 -29.68
N SER A 573 -26.28 12.77 -29.43
CA SER A 573 -26.77 14.17 -29.33
C SER A 573 -26.38 15.10 -30.48
N ASN A 574 -25.71 14.60 -31.53
CA ASN A 574 -25.28 15.42 -32.67
C ASN A 574 -26.03 15.12 -33.99
N GLY A 575 -27.22 14.49 -33.91
CA GLY A 575 -28.09 14.27 -35.06
C GLY A 575 -29.22 15.29 -35.11
N GLY A 576 -28.94 16.51 -35.57
CA GLY A 576 -29.93 17.56 -35.75
C GLY A 576 -29.27 18.85 -36.22
N ASP A 577 -29.02 18.94 -37.53
CA ASP A 577 -28.60 20.17 -38.20
C ASP A 577 -29.67 21.25 -37.98
N VAL A 578 -29.37 22.20 -37.10
CA VAL A 578 -30.03 23.50 -37.03
C VAL A 578 -28.95 24.53 -37.28
N GLU A 579 -29.10 25.29 -38.36
CA GLU A 579 -28.22 26.40 -38.74
C GLU A 579 -28.04 27.35 -37.54
N LEU A 580 -26.81 27.38 -37.01
CA LEU A 580 -26.38 28.38 -36.02
C LEU A 580 -26.18 29.71 -36.72
N GLY A 581 -27.22 30.55 -36.69
CA GLY A 581 -27.05 31.99 -36.80
C GLY A 581 -26.16 32.49 -35.65
N GLU A 582 -25.21 33.36 -35.99
CA GLU A 582 -24.30 34.01 -35.05
C GLU A 582 -25.06 34.66 -33.89
N LEU A 583 -24.89 34.12 -32.68
CA LEU A 583 -25.38 34.73 -31.45
C LEU A 583 -24.28 35.60 -30.83
N PRO A 584 -24.58 36.84 -30.43
CA PRO A 584 -23.60 37.77 -29.90
C PRO A 584 -23.02 37.29 -28.56
N ALA A 585 -21.72 37.50 -28.38
CA ALA A 585 -20.98 37.20 -27.16
C ALA A 585 -21.56 38.00 -25.97
N GLY A 586 -22.31 37.34 -25.10
CA GLY A 586 -22.82 37.97 -23.88
C GLY A 586 -24.09 37.36 -23.28
N ALA A 587 -24.16 36.03 -23.12
CA ALA A 587 -25.22 35.43 -22.30
C ALA A 587 -24.74 34.12 -21.65
N LYS A 588 -24.41 34.18 -20.35
CA LYS A 588 -24.38 32.99 -19.49
C LYS A 588 -25.83 32.54 -19.31
N SER A 589 -26.19 31.35 -19.79
CA SER A 589 -27.49 30.74 -19.45
C SER A 589 -27.64 30.66 -17.92
N PRO A 590 -28.79 31.07 -17.36
CA PRO A 590 -29.00 31.01 -15.92
C PRO A 590 -29.28 29.54 -15.55
N VAL A 591 -28.26 28.86 -15.03
CA VAL A 591 -28.47 27.59 -14.33
C VAL A 591 -29.39 27.91 -13.14
N LYS A 592 -30.55 27.26 -13.07
CA LYS A 592 -31.48 27.38 -11.92
C LYS A 592 -30.72 26.96 -10.66
N SER A 593 -30.41 27.93 -9.80
CA SER A 593 -29.79 27.74 -8.49
C SER A 593 -30.61 26.76 -7.64
N SER A 594 -29.92 25.81 -7.01
CA SER A 594 -30.47 24.79 -6.10
C SER A 594 -31.21 25.38 -4.90
N GLY A 595 -31.09 26.69 -4.65
CA GLY A 595 -31.76 27.41 -3.58
C GLY A 595 -31.22 27.09 -2.18
N LEU A 596 -30.07 26.39 -2.09
CA LEU A 596 -29.41 26.07 -0.83
C LEU A 596 -28.56 27.26 -0.35
N ALA A 597 -29.16 28.12 0.48
CA ALA A 597 -28.41 29.16 1.17
C ALA A 597 -27.47 28.54 2.22
N PHE A 598 -26.24 29.02 2.31
CA PHE A 598 -25.34 28.75 3.43
C PHE A 598 -25.22 30.01 4.30
N LEU A 599 -24.92 29.82 5.59
CA LEU A 599 -24.73 30.95 6.52
C LEU A 599 -23.26 31.38 6.48
N PRO A 600 -22.94 32.65 6.16
CA PRO A 600 -21.58 33.17 6.29
C PRO A 600 -21.08 33.08 7.74
N ILE A 601 -19.94 32.43 7.95
CA ILE A 601 -19.34 32.24 9.29
C ILE A 601 -17.94 32.84 9.33
N THR A 602 -17.72 33.69 10.33
CA THR A 602 -16.40 34.19 10.73
C THR A 602 -15.81 33.26 11.78
N LEU A 603 -14.62 32.73 11.51
CA LEU A 603 -13.83 31.93 12.46
C LEU A 603 -12.80 32.85 13.11
N SER A 604 -12.72 32.85 14.44
CA SER A 604 -11.67 33.56 15.19
C SER A 604 -11.06 32.62 16.22
N PHE A 605 -9.78 32.77 16.48
CA PHE A 605 -9.05 31.98 17.47
C PHE A 605 -8.08 32.86 18.23
N HIS A 606 -8.00 32.65 19.54
CA HIS A 606 -7.33 33.52 20.49
C HIS A 606 -6.35 32.69 21.33
N ASP A 607 -5.08 33.09 21.30
CA ASP A 607 -4.01 32.60 22.17
C ASP A 607 -3.89 31.07 22.17
N ILE A 608 -3.97 30.47 20.97
CA ILE A 608 -3.93 29.02 20.81
C ILE A 608 -2.54 28.49 21.18
N VAL A 609 -2.51 27.60 22.18
CA VAL A 609 -1.32 26.85 22.61
C VAL A 609 -1.59 25.36 22.44
N TYR A 610 -0.65 24.63 21.85
CA TYR A 610 -0.72 23.18 21.71
C TYR A 610 0.56 22.50 22.19
N GLU A 611 0.41 21.63 23.19
CA GLU A 611 1.49 20.91 23.88
C GLU A 611 1.34 19.40 23.67
N ILE A 612 2.44 18.70 23.37
CA ILE A 612 2.48 17.23 23.29
C ILE A 612 3.53 16.64 24.25
N ASP A 613 3.19 15.52 24.88
CA ASP A 613 4.14 14.75 25.68
C ASP A 613 5.02 13.89 24.75
N VAL A 614 6.34 14.06 24.81
CA VAL A 614 7.30 13.29 24.01
C VAL A 614 7.86 12.16 24.87
N PRO A 615 7.75 10.88 24.46
CA PRO A 615 8.30 9.76 25.23
C PRO A 615 9.81 9.94 25.46
N GLY A 616 10.22 10.10 26.72
CA GLY A 616 11.63 10.28 27.10
C GLY A 616 12.07 11.73 27.29
N ALA A 617 11.21 12.73 27.05
CA ALA A 617 11.47 14.13 27.42
C ALA A 617 10.86 14.44 28.80
N SER A 618 11.54 15.28 29.59
CA SER A 618 11.06 15.73 30.91
C SER A 618 9.96 16.79 30.82
N GLU A 619 9.93 17.55 29.72
CA GLU A 619 8.97 18.63 29.48
C GLU A 619 8.16 18.39 28.20
N PRO A 620 6.89 18.80 28.17
CA PRO A 620 6.06 18.71 26.97
C PRO A 620 6.61 19.65 25.90
N ARG A 621 6.58 19.19 24.65
CA ARG A 621 6.99 19.99 23.50
C ARG A 621 5.84 20.89 23.06
N VAL A 622 6.06 22.20 23.12
CA VAL A 622 5.15 23.20 22.57
C VAL A 622 5.29 23.21 21.04
N LEU A 623 4.17 23.06 20.34
CA LEU A 623 4.12 23.08 18.87
C LEU A 623 3.42 24.32 18.32
N LEU A 624 2.55 24.94 19.11
CA LEU A 624 1.90 26.23 18.85
C LEU A 624 1.99 27.06 20.13
N ASN A 625 2.38 28.33 20.01
CA ASN A 625 2.62 29.21 21.13
C ASN A 625 1.88 30.55 20.94
N TYR A 626 0.76 30.72 21.64
CA TYR A 626 -0.08 31.92 21.64
C TYR A 626 -0.44 32.42 20.24
N VAL A 627 -0.94 31.52 19.40
CA VAL A 627 -1.33 31.85 18.02
C VAL A 627 -2.75 32.42 17.98
N SER A 628 -2.90 33.63 17.45
CA SER A 628 -4.18 34.35 17.32
C SER A 628 -4.44 34.76 15.87
N GLY A 629 -5.70 34.79 15.46
CA GLY A 629 -6.08 35.15 14.09
C GLY A 629 -7.56 34.89 13.77
N TYR A 630 -7.99 35.29 12.59
CA TYR A 630 -9.37 35.15 12.14
C TYR A 630 -9.49 34.87 10.62
N ALA A 631 -10.66 34.41 10.18
CA ALA A 631 -11.01 34.26 8.77
C ALA A 631 -12.47 34.69 8.55
N LYS A 632 -12.66 35.69 7.69
CA LYS A 632 -13.97 36.29 7.38
C LYS A 632 -14.63 35.64 6.17
N PRO A 633 -15.97 35.67 6.08
CA PRO A 633 -16.68 35.20 4.89
C PRO A 633 -16.25 35.91 3.61
N GLY A 634 -16.13 35.15 2.52
CA GLY A 634 -15.71 35.66 1.22
C GLY A 634 -14.23 35.97 1.13
N THR A 635 -13.42 35.52 2.09
CA THR A 635 -11.95 35.66 2.06
C THR A 635 -11.25 34.30 1.96
N MET A 636 -10.12 34.29 1.26
CA MET A 636 -9.18 33.18 1.14
C MET A 636 -7.92 33.51 1.96
N THR A 637 -7.71 32.78 3.05
CA THR A 637 -6.57 32.98 3.96
C THR A 637 -5.50 31.92 3.72
N ALA A 638 -4.30 32.35 3.37
CA ALA A 638 -3.12 31.49 3.27
C ALA A 638 -2.47 31.29 4.65
N LEU A 639 -2.16 30.05 4.99
CA LEU A 639 -1.35 29.68 6.14
C LEU A 639 0.04 29.23 5.65
N MET A 640 1.06 30.03 5.92
CA MET A 640 2.43 29.81 5.43
C MET A 640 3.45 29.86 6.56
N GLY A 641 4.67 29.40 6.28
CA GLY A 641 5.75 29.30 7.26
C GLY A 641 6.74 28.19 6.92
N SER A 642 7.86 28.12 7.65
CA SER A 642 8.86 27.06 7.48
C SER A 642 8.29 25.64 7.70
N SER A 643 8.98 24.64 7.18
CA SER A 643 8.68 23.25 7.54
C SER A 643 8.84 23.05 9.04
N GLY A 644 7.87 22.39 9.68
CA GLY A 644 7.82 22.24 11.13
C GLY A 644 7.38 23.48 11.92
N ALA A 645 6.94 24.58 11.28
CA ALA A 645 6.40 25.77 11.95
C ALA A 645 5.01 25.56 12.61
N GLY A 646 4.41 24.38 12.46
CA GLY A 646 3.09 24.07 13.06
C GLY A 646 1.88 24.35 12.16
N LYS A 647 2.06 24.62 10.85
CA LYS A 647 0.96 24.90 9.88
C LYS A 647 -0.18 23.87 9.92
N THR A 648 0.11 22.62 9.56
CA THR A 648 -0.87 21.51 9.61
C THR A 648 -1.35 21.24 11.04
N THR A 649 -0.51 21.53 12.05
CA THR A 649 -0.90 21.37 13.45
C THR A 649 -1.97 22.39 13.85
N LEU A 650 -1.83 23.66 13.45
CA LEU A 650 -2.82 24.70 13.64
C LEU A 650 -4.11 24.35 12.90
N LEU A 651 -4.01 23.96 11.63
CA LEU A 651 -5.17 23.57 10.82
C LEU A 651 -5.95 22.42 11.48
N ASP A 652 -5.26 21.38 11.97
CA ASP A 652 -5.87 20.25 12.69
C ASP A 652 -6.50 20.67 14.03
N VAL A 653 -5.91 21.62 14.77
CA VAL A 653 -6.46 22.14 16.03
C VAL A 653 -7.74 22.94 15.77
N LEU A 654 -7.72 23.82 14.76
CA LEU A 654 -8.88 24.60 14.34
C LEU A 654 -10.02 23.69 13.85
N ALA A 655 -9.70 22.67 13.06
CA ALA A 655 -10.66 21.66 12.62
C ALA A 655 -11.12 20.68 13.74
N GLY A 656 -10.44 20.66 14.89
CA GLY A 656 -10.74 19.78 16.03
C GLY A 656 -10.40 18.31 15.79
N ARG A 657 -9.36 18.03 15.01
CA ARG A 657 -8.88 16.69 14.66
C ARG A 657 -7.79 16.17 15.60
N LYS A 658 -7.12 17.05 16.36
CA LYS A 658 -6.17 16.62 17.42
C LYS A 658 -6.93 16.06 18.62
N THR A 659 -6.64 14.80 18.95
CA THR A 659 -7.27 14.08 20.09
C THR A 659 -6.29 13.76 21.22
N THR A 660 -5.01 14.05 21.02
CA THR A 660 -3.91 13.86 21.98
C THR A 660 -3.24 15.20 22.23
N GLY A 661 -2.62 15.39 23.39
CA GLY A 661 -2.01 16.67 23.77
C GLY A 661 -3.00 17.62 24.46
N ARG A 662 -2.49 18.78 24.88
CA ARG A 662 -3.27 19.81 25.58
C ARG A 662 -3.44 21.01 24.66
N ILE A 663 -4.67 21.46 24.47
CA ILE A 663 -5.02 22.66 23.70
C ILE A 663 -5.48 23.72 24.71
N ARG A 664 -4.89 24.92 24.67
CA ARG A 664 -5.34 26.10 25.42
C ARG A 664 -5.68 27.22 24.43
N GLY A 665 -6.43 28.22 24.90
CA GLY A 665 -6.96 29.30 24.07
C GLY A 665 -8.40 29.06 23.63
N ASP A 666 -9.01 30.06 23.00
CA ASP A 666 -10.42 30.05 22.59
C ASP A 666 -10.54 29.96 21.07
N ILE A 667 -11.46 29.13 20.58
CA ILE A 667 -11.87 29.12 19.17
C ILE A 667 -13.34 29.52 19.11
N LEU A 668 -13.64 30.61 18.42
CA LEU A 668 -14.96 31.21 18.34
C LEU A 668 -15.51 31.19 16.90
N ILE A 669 -16.82 30.99 16.78
CA ILE A 669 -17.60 30.94 15.54
C ILE A 669 -18.66 32.05 15.65
N ASN A 670 -18.52 33.14 14.88
CA ASN A 670 -19.40 34.32 14.99
C ASN A 670 -19.54 34.82 16.45
N GLY A 671 -18.44 34.81 17.23
CA GLY A 671 -18.41 35.21 18.65
C GLY A 671 -18.82 34.11 19.65
N TYR A 672 -19.33 32.95 19.20
CA TYR A 672 -19.72 31.85 20.08
C TYR A 672 -18.62 30.78 20.21
N PRO A 673 -18.42 30.17 21.40
CA PRO A 673 -17.46 29.08 21.57
C PRO A 673 -17.69 27.91 20.60
N LYS A 674 -16.60 27.39 20.03
CA LYS A 674 -16.64 26.23 19.12
C LYS A 674 -17.16 24.99 19.85
N VAL A 675 -18.28 24.45 19.36
CA VAL A 675 -18.75 23.10 19.70
C VAL A 675 -18.43 22.18 18.53
N GLN A 676 -17.56 21.19 18.75
CA GLN A 676 -16.98 20.37 17.68
C GLN A 676 -18.04 19.59 16.87
N GLU A 677 -19.07 19.06 17.53
CA GLU A 677 -20.12 18.24 16.90
C GLU A 677 -20.94 19.02 15.86
N THR A 678 -21.31 20.26 16.18
CA THR A 678 -22.05 21.15 15.28
C THR A 678 -21.14 21.83 14.27
N PHE A 679 -19.90 22.18 14.66
CA PHE A 679 -18.93 22.78 13.75
C PHE A 679 -18.57 21.87 12.58
N ALA A 680 -18.39 20.56 12.83
CA ALA A 680 -18.09 19.57 11.79
C ALA A 680 -19.12 19.54 10.64
N ARG A 681 -20.38 19.99 10.88
CA ARG A 681 -21.45 20.04 9.87
C ARG A 681 -21.38 21.26 8.96
N VAL A 682 -20.76 22.35 9.42
CA VAL A 682 -20.66 23.62 8.70
C VAL A 682 -19.24 23.89 8.20
N MET A 683 -18.31 22.97 8.45
CA MET A 683 -16.95 22.99 7.91
C MET A 683 -16.72 21.88 6.87
N GLY A 684 -15.81 22.12 5.93
CA GLY A 684 -15.18 21.10 5.09
C GLY A 684 -13.68 21.00 5.40
N TYR A 685 -13.10 19.80 5.37
CA TYR A 685 -11.65 19.60 5.58
C TYR A 685 -11.07 18.68 4.52
N CYS A 686 -10.22 19.22 3.66
CA CYS A 686 -9.49 18.43 2.66
C CYS A 686 -8.11 18.07 3.20
N GLU A 687 -7.85 16.78 3.34
CA GLU A 687 -6.54 16.26 3.77
C GLU A 687 -5.50 16.35 2.64
N GLN A 688 -4.21 16.33 3.02
CA GLN A 688 -3.10 16.31 2.06
C GLN A 688 -3.15 15.08 1.14
N ASN A 689 -3.51 13.91 1.67
CA ASN A 689 -3.66 12.69 0.87
C ASN A 689 -5.11 12.50 0.43
N ASP A 690 -5.32 12.41 -0.87
CA ASP A 690 -6.62 12.09 -1.44
C ASP A 690 -6.94 10.60 -1.20
N ILE A 691 -7.93 10.31 -0.34
CA ILE A 691 -8.32 8.95 0.02
C ILE A 691 -9.79 8.76 -0.33
N HIS A 692 -10.09 7.92 -1.32
CA HIS A 692 -11.47 7.63 -1.74
C HIS A 692 -11.64 6.15 -2.04
N THR A 693 -12.89 5.66 -2.05
CA THR A 693 -13.17 4.27 -2.44
C THR A 693 -12.82 4.08 -3.92
N PRO A 694 -11.90 3.15 -4.28
CA PRO A 694 -11.45 2.98 -5.66
C PRO A 694 -12.55 2.44 -6.60
N TYR A 695 -13.60 1.83 -6.02
CA TYR A 695 -14.72 1.21 -6.74
C TYR A 695 -15.93 2.13 -6.97
N ALA A 696 -15.91 3.36 -6.45
CA ALA A 696 -16.95 4.36 -6.69
C ALA A 696 -16.59 5.23 -7.90
N THR A 697 -17.60 5.82 -8.56
CA THR A 697 -17.36 6.87 -9.56
C THR A 697 -17.23 8.24 -8.91
N VAL A 698 -16.71 9.24 -9.64
CA VAL A 698 -16.68 10.64 -9.21
C VAL A 698 -18.08 11.12 -8.81
N TYR A 699 -19.08 10.90 -9.66
CA TYR A 699 -20.46 11.32 -9.40
C TYR A 699 -21.06 10.61 -8.18
N GLU A 700 -20.84 9.30 -8.04
CA GLU A 700 -21.34 8.53 -6.88
C GLU A 700 -20.71 8.98 -5.57
N SER A 701 -19.42 9.34 -5.59
CA SER A 701 -18.70 9.83 -4.41
C SER A 701 -19.27 11.16 -3.92
N LEU A 702 -19.54 12.10 -4.84
CA LEU A 702 -20.19 13.37 -4.54
C LEU A 702 -21.62 13.16 -4.03
N LEU A 703 -22.40 12.33 -4.73
CA LEU A 703 -23.78 12.04 -4.37
C LEU A 703 -23.89 11.36 -3.00
N PHE A 704 -22.95 10.47 -2.67
CA PHE A 704 -22.88 9.83 -1.36
C PHE A 704 -22.66 10.87 -0.24
N SER A 705 -21.70 11.78 -0.42
CA SER A 705 -21.48 12.88 0.53
C SER A 705 -22.72 13.76 0.70
N ALA A 706 -23.37 14.12 -0.42
CA ALA A 706 -24.61 14.92 -0.44
C ALA A 706 -25.72 14.31 0.42
N HIS A 707 -25.94 13.00 0.28
CA HIS A 707 -27.01 12.33 1.00
C HIS A 707 -26.79 12.28 2.52
N LEU A 708 -25.54 12.31 2.97
CA LEU A 708 -25.20 12.14 4.38
C LEU A 708 -25.01 13.47 5.12
N ARG A 709 -24.52 14.51 4.42
CA ARG A 709 -24.12 15.78 5.03
C ARG A 709 -25.10 16.94 4.78
N LEU A 710 -25.92 16.89 3.73
CA LEU A 710 -26.93 17.93 3.52
C LEU A 710 -28.09 17.82 4.53
N PRO A 711 -28.75 18.94 4.88
CA PRO A 711 -29.88 18.95 5.80
C PRO A 711 -31.03 18.02 5.40
N ARG A 712 -31.83 17.61 6.40
CA ARG A 712 -33.03 16.76 6.19
C ARG A 712 -34.10 17.45 5.37
N THR A 713 -34.16 18.78 5.43
CA THR A 713 -35.11 19.62 4.69
C THR A 713 -34.84 19.64 3.18
N THR A 714 -33.64 19.24 2.74
CA THR A 714 -33.28 19.24 1.32
C THR A 714 -33.93 18.07 0.58
N THR A 715 -34.73 18.40 -0.45
CA THR A 715 -35.37 17.39 -1.30
C THR A 715 -34.35 16.62 -2.14
N PRO A 716 -34.63 15.37 -2.55
CA PRO A 716 -33.72 14.60 -3.41
C PRO A 716 -33.35 15.31 -4.71
N ALA A 717 -34.31 16.02 -5.32
CA ALA A 717 -34.07 16.81 -6.54
C ALA A 717 -33.09 17.98 -6.30
N GLN A 718 -33.24 18.70 -5.18
CA GLN A 718 -32.31 19.75 -4.79
C GLN A 718 -30.90 19.20 -4.50
N ARG A 719 -30.79 18.03 -3.86
CA ARG A 719 -29.48 17.39 -3.63
C ARG A 719 -28.75 17.07 -4.93
N ILE A 720 -29.46 16.46 -5.89
CA ILE A 720 -28.89 16.14 -7.21
C ILE A 720 -28.51 17.42 -7.94
N GLN A 721 -29.37 18.45 -7.91
CA GLN A 721 -29.08 19.73 -8.54
C GLN A 721 -27.84 20.40 -7.93
N PHE A 722 -27.68 20.37 -6.61
CA PHE A 722 -26.51 20.90 -5.92
C PHE A 722 -25.23 20.14 -6.27
N VAL A 723 -25.29 18.81 -6.38
CA VAL A 723 -24.15 18.00 -6.84
C VAL A 723 -23.73 18.43 -8.25
N LYS A 724 -24.69 18.66 -9.16
CA LYS A 724 -24.40 19.15 -10.51
C LYS A 724 -23.74 20.52 -10.50
N GLU A 725 -24.23 21.44 -9.67
CA GLU A 725 -23.62 22.77 -9.48
C GLU A 725 -22.19 22.68 -8.98
N VAL A 726 -21.90 21.78 -8.03
CA VAL A 726 -20.52 21.55 -7.56
C VAL A 726 -19.63 20.95 -8.66
N MET A 727 -20.17 20.05 -9.48
CA MET A 727 -19.43 19.50 -10.62
C MET A 727 -19.13 20.53 -11.70
N ASP A 728 -20.05 21.47 -11.94
CA ASP A 728 -19.82 22.63 -12.81
C ASP A 728 -18.73 23.53 -12.23
N LEU A 729 -18.81 23.85 -10.93
CA LEU A 729 -17.86 24.73 -10.24
C LEU A 729 -16.41 24.20 -10.27
N LEU A 730 -16.25 22.88 -10.21
CA LEU A 730 -14.95 22.20 -10.16
C LEU A 730 -14.54 21.56 -11.50
N GLU A 731 -15.30 21.78 -12.58
CA GLU A 731 -15.07 21.22 -13.91
C GLU A 731 -14.88 19.69 -13.92
N LEU A 732 -15.73 18.95 -13.19
CA LEU A 732 -15.63 17.48 -12.99
C LEU A 732 -16.49 16.66 -13.95
N TRP A 733 -17.25 17.29 -14.85
CA TRP A 733 -18.13 16.59 -15.80
C TRP A 733 -17.44 15.54 -16.69
N PRO A 734 -16.24 15.79 -17.26
CA PRO A 734 -15.60 14.79 -18.09
C PRO A 734 -15.30 13.48 -17.35
N GLN A 735 -15.06 13.56 -16.03
CA GLN A 735 -14.73 12.42 -15.17
C GLN A 735 -15.93 11.86 -14.40
N ALA A 736 -17.14 12.36 -14.62
CA ALA A 736 -18.32 12.06 -13.80
C ALA A 736 -18.56 10.54 -13.60
N ASN A 737 -18.38 9.76 -14.68
CA ASN A 737 -18.62 8.32 -14.72
C ASN A 737 -17.33 7.49 -14.63
N ASP A 738 -16.18 8.14 -14.49
CA ASP A 738 -14.91 7.45 -14.32
C ASP A 738 -14.83 6.90 -12.90
N LEU A 739 -14.27 5.69 -12.78
CA LEU A 739 -13.92 5.14 -11.48
C LEU A 739 -12.81 5.97 -10.86
N VAL A 740 -12.88 6.17 -9.55
CA VAL A 740 -11.80 6.83 -8.82
C VAL A 740 -10.50 6.04 -8.93
N GLY A 741 -10.59 4.70 -8.83
CA GLY A 741 -9.44 3.80 -8.92
C GLY A 741 -8.39 4.06 -7.84
N PHE A 742 -7.22 3.43 -7.97
CA PHE A 742 -6.07 3.77 -7.14
C PHE A 742 -5.39 5.00 -7.73
N ILE A 743 -5.36 6.09 -6.96
CA ILE A 743 -4.90 7.41 -7.41
C ILE A 743 -3.43 7.32 -7.84
N GLY A 744 -3.12 7.83 -9.03
CA GLY A 744 -1.78 7.78 -9.62
C GLY A 744 -1.40 6.43 -10.25
N SER A 745 -2.16 5.35 -10.01
CA SER A 745 -1.87 4.01 -10.54
C SER A 745 -3.13 3.36 -11.11
N GLY A 746 -3.56 3.81 -12.29
CA GLY A 746 -4.70 3.23 -13.00
C GLY A 746 -6.07 3.64 -12.47
N GLY A 747 -6.21 4.90 -12.04
CA GLY A 747 -7.46 5.58 -11.67
C GLY A 747 -7.42 7.05 -12.11
N LEU A 748 -8.02 7.96 -11.32
CA LEU A 748 -7.94 9.41 -11.55
C LEU A 748 -6.49 9.93 -11.46
N SER A 749 -6.20 11.01 -12.21
CA SER A 749 -4.97 11.78 -12.03
C SER A 749 -4.95 12.48 -10.66
N VAL A 750 -3.76 12.89 -10.20
CA VAL A 750 -3.62 13.61 -8.91
C VAL A 750 -4.45 14.90 -8.92
N GLU A 751 -4.44 15.67 -10.01
CA GLU A 751 -5.28 16.87 -10.18
C GLU A 751 -6.78 16.55 -10.04
N GLN A 752 -7.24 15.50 -10.73
CA GLN A 752 -8.65 15.11 -10.72
C GLN A 752 -9.08 14.61 -9.34
N ALA A 753 -8.20 13.86 -8.65
CA ALA A 753 -8.44 13.38 -7.30
C ALA A 753 -8.54 14.54 -6.30
N LYS A 754 -7.66 15.55 -6.39
CA LYS A 754 -7.72 16.78 -5.57
C LYS A 754 -9.05 17.51 -5.74
N ARG A 755 -9.48 17.71 -6.99
CA ARG A 755 -10.79 18.34 -7.29
C ARG A 755 -11.96 17.50 -6.76
N LEU A 756 -11.90 16.17 -6.86
CA LEU A 756 -12.90 15.30 -6.24
C LEU A 756 -12.91 15.43 -4.71
N THR A 757 -11.76 15.47 -4.05
CA THR A 757 -11.68 15.67 -2.58
C THR A 757 -12.32 16.98 -2.16
N ILE A 758 -12.00 18.07 -2.86
CA ILE A 758 -12.63 19.39 -2.64
C ILE A 758 -14.14 19.30 -2.87
N GLY A 759 -14.59 18.63 -3.94
CA GLY A 759 -16.00 18.44 -4.24
C GLY A 759 -16.75 17.66 -3.17
N VAL A 760 -16.18 16.57 -2.66
CA VAL A 760 -16.78 15.74 -1.60
C VAL A 760 -17.03 16.56 -0.34
N GLU A 761 -16.12 17.47 0.00
CA GLU A 761 -16.29 18.39 1.13
C GLU A 761 -17.26 19.53 0.81
N LEU A 762 -17.20 20.11 -0.40
CA LEU A 762 -18.04 21.24 -0.81
C LEU A 762 -19.53 20.88 -0.94
N VAL A 763 -19.85 19.64 -1.34
CA VAL A 763 -21.22 19.14 -1.45
C VAL A 763 -21.95 19.10 -0.09
N SER A 764 -21.23 19.20 1.02
CA SER A 764 -21.85 19.39 2.34
C SER A 764 -22.41 20.80 2.58
N ASN A 765 -22.25 21.70 1.61
CA ASN A 765 -22.58 23.13 1.71
C ASN A 765 -21.88 23.83 2.90
N PRO A 766 -20.55 23.67 3.08
CA PRO A 766 -19.85 24.21 4.23
C PRO A 766 -19.74 25.75 4.13
N SER A 767 -19.69 26.40 5.28
CA SER A 767 -19.42 27.84 5.42
C SER A 767 -17.93 28.14 5.55
N VAL A 768 -17.17 27.21 6.16
CA VAL A 768 -15.72 27.29 6.34
C VAL A 768 -15.06 26.09 5.68
N LEU A 769 -14.06 26.29 4.84
CA LEU A 769 -13.33 25.21 4.17
C LEU A 769 -11.84 25.26 4.55
N PHE A 770 -11.35 24.17 5.14
CA PHE A 770 -9.94 23.95 5.41
C PHE A 770 -9.34 23.09 4.31
N LEU A 771 -8.23 23.53 3.73
CA LEU A 771 -7.51 22.80 2.68
C LEU A 771 -6.06 22.61 3.09
N ASP A 772 -5.64 21.37 3.33
CA ASP A 772 -4.26 21.07 3.67
C ASP A 772 -3.45 20.79 2.39
N GLU A 773 -2.60 21.74 2.01
CA GLU A 773 -1.75 21.71 0.82
C GLU A 773 -2.49 21.30 -0.47
N PRO A 774 -3.49 22.09 -0.93
CA PRO A 774 -4.31 21.73 -2.08
C PRO A 774 -3.51 21.68 -3.41
N THR A 775 -2.33 22.29 -3.47
CA THR A 775 -1.46 22.34 -4.65
C THR A 775 -0.28 21.36 -4.60
N SER A 776 -0.16 20.53 -3.55
CA SER A 776 0.96 19.59 -3.41
C SER A 776 0.93 18.51 -4.50
N GLY A 777 2.05 18.29 -5.19
CA GLY A 777 2.17 17.25 -6.22
C GLY A 777 1.43 17.55 -7.52
N LEU A 778 1.14 18.83 -7.78
CA LEU A 778 0.52 19.34 -9.00
C LEU A 778 1.47 20.29 -9.71
N ASP A 779 1.55 20.20 -11.05
CA ASP A 779 2.25 21.19 -11.87
C ASP A 779 1.58 22.57 -11.81
N SER A 780 2.28 23.60 -12.29
CA SER A 780 1.82 24.98 -12.24
C SER A 780 0.43 25.18 -12.86
N ARG A 781 0.14 24.45 -13.94
CA ARG A 781 -1.14 24.48 -14.64
C ARG A 781 -2.25 23.78 -13.84
N ALA A 782 -2.04 22.56 -13.36
CA ALA A 782 -3.02 21.83 -12.54
C ALA A 782 -3.27 22.56 -11.21
N ALA A 783 -2.21 23.05 -10.55
CA ALA A 783 -2.30 23.87 -9.34
C ALA A 783 -3.16 25.12 -9.58
N GLN A 784 -2.96 25.81 -10.71
CA GLN A 784 -3.80 26.95 -11.05
C GLN A 784 -5.26 26.55 -11.21
N ARG A 785 -5.58 25.46 -11.91
CA ARG A 785 -6.97 25.02 -12.08
C ARG A 785 -7.64 24.74 -10.74
N VAL A 786 -6.91 24.14 -9.81
CA VAL A 786 -7.38 23.91 -8.44
C VAL A 786 -7.61 25.24 -7.71
N ILE A 787 -6.66 26.19 -7.75
CA ILE A 787 -6.82 27.51 -7.12
C ILE A 787 -7.98 28.32 -7.73
N THR A 788 -8.12 28.34 -9.06
CA THR A 788 -9.27 28.98 -9.72
C THR A 788 -10.58 28.37 -9.25
N GLY A 789 -10.64 27.04 -9.10
CA GLY A 789 -11.78 26.34 -8.51
C GLY A 789 -12.06 26.81 -7.07
N ILE A 790 -11.02 27.02 -6.27
CA ILE A 790 -11.16 27.52 -4.89
C ILE A 790 -11.61 29.00 -4.86
N GLN A 791 -11.09 29.86 -5.73
CA GLN A 791 -11.55 31.25 -5.86
C GLN A 791 -13.03 31.32 -6.25
N ASN A 792 -13.47 30.43 -7.14
CA ASN A 792 -14.89 30.29 -7.47
C ASN A 792 -15.71 29.92 -6.21
N ILE A 793 -15.19 29.06 -5.33
CA ILE A 793 -15.82 28.76 -4.03
C ILE A 793 -15.85 30.01 -3.13
N VAL A 794 -14.76 30.76 -3.01
CA VAL A 794 -14.67 31.97 -2.17
C VAL A 794 -15.67 33.03 -2.65
N SER A 795 -15.81 33.23 -3.96
CA SER A 795 -16.74 34.20 -4.56
C SER A 795 -18.22 33.97 -4.21
N THR A 796 -18.57 32.76 -3.77
CA THR A 796 -19.92 32.47 -3.26
C THR A 796 -20.19 33.05 -1.86
N GLY A 797 -19.14 33.52 -1.16
CA GLY A 797 -19.19 34.08 0.20
C GLY A 797 -18.67 33.15 1.31
N ARG A 798 -17.98 32.06 0.98
CA ARG A 798 -17.43 31.09 1.94
C ARG A 798 -16.06 31.54 2.46
N SER A 799 -15.73 31.16 3.70
CA SER A 799 -14.40 31.40 4.29
C SER A 799 -13.51 30.21 3.94
N VAL A 800 -12.35 30.45 3.32
CA VAL A 800 -11.39 29.38 2.99
C VAL A 800 -10.07 29.63 3.71
N ILE A 801 -9.54 28.61 4.38
CA ILE A 801 -8.21 28.63 5.01
C ILE A 801 -7.41 27.48 4.40
N CYS A 802 -6.27 27.76 3.82
CA CYS A 802 -5.43 26.72 3.25
C CYS A 802 -3.96 26.85 3.60
N THR A 803 -3.31 25.72 3.86
CA THR A 803 -1.84 25.66 3.99
C THR A 803 -1.22 25.60 2.60
N ILE A 804 -0.18 26.40 2.36
CA ILE A 804 0.56 26.37 1.09
C ILE A 804 2.06 26.38 1.35
N HIS A 805 2.75 25.57 0.54
CA HIS A 805 4.18 25.51 0.49
C HIS A 805 4.68 26.28 -0.74
N GLN A 806 5.31 27.45 -0.52
CA GLN A 806 6.00 28.26 -1.55
C GLN A 806 5.26 28.39 -2.90
N PRO A 807 4.18 29.18 -2.95
CA PRO A 807 3.44 29.42 -4.18
C PRO A 807 4.22 30.31 -5.15
N SER A 808 3.98 30.10 -6.46
CA SER A 808 4.33 31.09 -7.48
C SER A 808 3.63 32.42 -7.20
N ARG A 809 4.18 33.54 -7.69
CA ARG A 809 3.59 34.89 -7.48
C ARG A 809 2.10 34.90 -7.84
N ARG A 810 1.72 34.27 -8.94
CA ARG A 810 0.33 34.24 -9.40
C ARG A 810 -0.60 33.51 -8.44
N LEU A 811 -0.16 32.39 -7.86
CA LEU A 811 -0.92 31.67 -6.84
C LEU A 811 -0.95 32.46 -5.53
N PHE A 812 0.15 33.14 -5.17
CA PHE A 812 0.21 33.97 -3.96
C PHE A 812 -0.74 35.16 -4.00
N LEU A 813 -0.84 35.82 -5.16
CA LEU A 813 -1.77 36.94 -5.37
C LEU A 813 -3.24 36.53 -5.41
N ALA A 814 -3.54 35.22 -5.38
CA ALA A 814 -4.91 34.72 -5.27
C ALA A 814 -5.48 34.81 -3.84
N PHE A 815 -4.63 35.06 -2.83
CA PHE A 815 -5.01 35.15 -1.42
C PHE A 815 -5.40 36.57 -1.01
N ASP A 816 -6.40 36.66 -0.14
CA ASP A 816 -6.80 37.93 0.46
C ASP A 816 -5.97 38.21 1.73
N ASN A 817 -5.82 37.17 2.56
CA ASN A 817 -5.15 37.24 3.86
C ASN A 817 -3.99 36.25 3.96
N LEU A 818 -3.00 36.58 4.78
CA LEU A 818 -1.87 35.71 5.10
C LEU A 818 -1.70 35.60 6.61
N LEU A 819 -1.56 34.37 7.11
CA LEU A 819 -1.05 34.04 8.43
C LEU A 819 0.29 33.34 8.28
N LEU A 820 1.37 34.01 8.70
CA LEU A 820 2.74 33.55 8.58
C LEU A 820 3.26 33.06 9.93
N LEU A 821 3.62 31.78 10.00
CA LEU A 821 4.21 31.15 11.18
C LEU A 821 5.72 30.99 11.05
N LYS A 822 6.46 31.31 12.11
CA LYS A 822 7.89 30.95 12.23
C LYS A 822 8.06 29.61 12.96
N ARG A 823 9.28 29.06 12.89
CA ARG A 823 9.66 27.85 13.64
C ARG A 823 9.44 28.09 15.14
N GLY A 824 8.80 27.14 15.82
CA GLY A 824 8.34 27.29 17.21
C GLY A 824 6.83 27.51 17.36
N GLY A 825 6.12 27.71 16.24
CA GLY A 825 4.66 27.83 16.27
C GLY A 825 4.18 29.20 16.72
N GLU A 826 4.90 30.26 16.33
CA GLU A 826 4.63 31.65 16.68
C GLU A 826 4.33 32.46 15.42
N VAL A 827 3.52 33.52 15.55
CA VAL A 827 3.10 34.37 14.42
C VAL A 827 4.16 35.41 14.10
N ALA A 828 4.57 35.48 12.83
CA ALA A 828 5.50 36.50 12.33
C ALA A 828 4.79 37.62 11.53
N PHE A 829 3.61 37.33 10.97
CA PHE A 829 2.75 38.28 10.28
C PHE A 829 1.33 37.74 10.23
N PHE A 830 0.34 38.60 10.39
CA PHE A 830 -1.06 38.31 10.10
C PHE A 830 -1.76 39.56 9.56
N GLY A 831 -2.43 39.45 8.42
CA GLY A 831 -3.19 40.55 7.82
C GLY A 831 -3.51 40.37 6.34
N GLU A 832 -4.17 41.37 5.76
CA GLU A 832 -4.47 41.44 4.32
C GLU A 832 -3.19 41.63 3.51
N LEU A 833 -3.07 40.93 2.37
CA LEU A 833 -1.94 41.10 1.46
C LEU A 833 -2.02 42.45 0.72
N GLY A 834 -3.22 42.91 0.38
CA GLY A 834 -3.45 44.11 -0.43
C GLY A 834 -3.09 43.92 -1.91
N PHE A 835 -3.41 44.92 -2.75
CA PHE A 835 -3.13 44.85 -4.19
C PHE A 835 -1.63 44.64 -4.45
N GLU A 836 -1.29 43.53 -5.10
CA GLU A 836 0.09 43.09 -5.33
C GLU A 836 0.94 42.90 -4.05
N SER A 837 0.32 42.46 -2.94
CA SER A 837 1.03 42.21 -1.66
C SER A 837 1.65 43.46 -1.01
N LYS A 838 1.19 44.67 -1.35
CA LYS A 838 1.76 45.93 -0.82
C LYS A 838 1.72 46.06 0.69
N ASN A 839 0.67 45.57 1.36
CA ASN A 839 0.54 45.69 2.81
C ASN A 839 1.56 44.80 3.54
N LEU A 840 1.76 43.58 3.03
CA LEU A 840 2.79 42.66 3.50
C LEU A 840 4.19 43.28 3.37
N LEU A 841 4.50 43.81 2.20
CA LEU A 841 5.81 44.42 1.92
C LEU A 841 6.03 45.65 2.80
N ALA A 842 5.02 46.51 2.95
CA ALA A 842 5.11 47.69 3.82
C ALA A 842 5.43 47.31 5.28
N TYR A 843 4.86 46.23 5.80
CA TYR A 843 5.18 45.74 7.14
C TYR A 843 6.64 45.30 7.25
N PHE A 844 7.11 44.40 6.38
CA PHE A 844 8.49 43.90 6.46
C PHE A 844 9.54 45.01 6.20
N GLU A 845 9.25 45.94 5.29
CA GLU A 845 10.13 47.08 5.00
C GLU A 845 10.17 48.13 6.12
N SER A 846 9.15 48.18 6.97
CA SER A 846 9.14 49.07 8.15
C SER A 846 10.08 48.60 9.25
N LEU A 847 10.47 47.32 9.26
CA LEU A 847 11.31 46.74 10.30
C LEU A 847 12.79 47.11 10.07
N PRO A 848 13.50 47.60 11.11
CA PRO A 848 14.87 48.09 10.96
C PRO A 848 15.83 46.97 10.59
N GLY A 849 16.59 47.10 9.49
CA GLY A 849 17.58 46.10 9.06
C GLY A 849 17.03 44.93 8.25
N VAL A 850 15.74 44.92 7.93
CA VAL A 850 15.17 43.98 6.93
C VAL A 850 15.45 44.54 5.52
N PRO A 851 16.02 43.74 4.60
CA PRO A 851 16.27 44.18 3.23
C PRO A 851 14.93 44.46 2.53
N LYS A 852 14.85 45.49 1.70
CA LYS A 852 13.65 45.73 0.88
C LYS A 852 13.44 44.62 -0.12
N CYS A 853 12.18 44.29 -0.41
CA CYS A 853 11.88 43.35 -1.48
C CYS A 853 12.33 43.97 -2.82
N GLY A 854 13.12 43.23 -3.59
CA GLY A 854 13.49 43.70 -4.92
C GLY A 854 12.25 43.87 -5.80
N ASP A 855 12.25 44.87 -6.70
CA ASP A 855 11.17 45.13 -7.66
C ASP A 855 10.78 43.90 -8.53
N HIS A 856 11.61 42.85 -8.50
CA HIS A 856 11.57 41.67 -9.37
C HIS A 856 11.41 40.36 -8.59
N GLN A 857 11.37 40.42 -7.26
CA GLN A 857 11.30 39.23 -6.40
C GLN A 857 9.84 38.84 -6.12
N ASN A 858 9.56 37.54 -6.05
CA ASN A 858 8.27 37.05 -5.58
C ASN A 858 8.10 37.37 -4.08
N PRO A 859 7.06 38.12 -3.66
CA PRO A 859 6.83 38.46 -2.25
C PRO A 859 6.75 37.23 -1.33
N ALA A 860 6.22 36.11 -1.83
CA ALA A 860 6.10 34.88 -1.07
C ALA A 860 7.47 34.25 -0.74
N THR A 861 8.40 34.31 -1.69
CA THR A 861 9.78 33.84 -1.51
C THR A 861 10.54 34.79 -0.58
N TYR A 862 10.45 36.09 -0.85
CA TYR A 862 11.06 37.15 -0.03
C TYR A 862 10.69 37.01 1.46
N MET A 863 9.40 36.92 1.80
CA MET A 863 8.99 36.84 3.20
C MET A 863 9.50 35.58 3.90
N LEU A 864 9.57 34.44 3.19
CA LEU A 864 10.07 33.19 3.76
C LEU A 864 11.58 33.24 3.98
N GLU A 865 12.33 33.87 3.08
CA GLU A 865 13.77 34.13 3.27
C GLU A 865 14.02 35.03 4.48
N VAL A 866 13.27 36.14 4.59
CA VAL A 866 13.42 37.12 5.68
C VAL A 866 13.24 36.46 7.05
N ILE A 867 12.23 35.60 7.22
CA ILE A 867 11.97 34.94 8.51
C ILE A 867 12.89 33.73 8.79
N GLY A 868 13.91 33.49 7.95
CA GLY A 868 14.81 32.34 8.09
C GLY A 868 14.15 31.00 7.73
N ALA A 869 13.08 31.01 6.95
CA ALA A 869 12.42 29.84 6.37
C ALA A 869 12.95 29.49 4.96
N GLY A 870 13.90 30.28 4.43
CA GLY A 870 14.61 30.05 3.17
C GLY A 870 16.00 29.45 3.34
N ILE A 871 16.78 29.43 2.26
CA ILE A 871 18.10 28.80 2.18
C ILE A 871 19.16 29.70 2.85
N GLY A 872 19.84 29.21 3.88
CA GLY A 872 21.18 29.68 4.26
C GLY A 872 21.32 30.78 5.33
N HIS A 873 20.26 31.23 5.99
CA HIS A 873 20.37 32.18 7.10
C HIS A 873 19.51 31.77 8.30
N ASP A 874 20.16 31.43 9.43
CA ASP A 874 19.49 31.47 10.74
C ASP A 874 19.10 32.94 10.98
N ALA A 875 17.80 33.22 11.06
CA ALA A 875 17.34 34.52 11.50
C ALA A 875 17.79 34.72 12.95
N LEU A 876 18.88 35.47 13.15
CA LEU A 876 19.35 35.95 14.45
C LEU A 876 18.29 36.84 15.15
N ARG A 877 17.26 37.26 14.41
CA ARG A 877 16.18 38.17 14.81
C ARG A 877 14.88 37.41 15.09
N ASP A 878 14.19 37.79 16.16
CA ASP A 878 12.88 37.24 16.51
C ASP A 878 11.73 38.04 15.89
N PHE A 879 11.30 37.63 14.70
CA PHE A 879 10.17 38.24 13.99
C PHE A 879 8.81 38.09 14.70
N ALA A 880 8.65 37.13 15.62
CA ALA A 880 7.41 37.03 16.37
C ALA A 880 7.32 38.08 17.47
N LEU A 881 8.47 38.42 18.08
CA LEU A 881 8.54 39.54 19.02
C LEU A 881 8.31 40.87 18.31
N ASP A 882 8.89 41.05 17.10
CA ASP A 882 8.65 42.23 16.27
C ASP A 882 7.16 42.38 15.93
N PHE A 883 6.51 41.29 15.49
CA PHE A 883 5.09 41.31 15.19
C PHE A 883 4.27 41.70 16.43
N LYS A 884 4.53 41.07 17.58
CA LYS A 884 3.81 41.34 18.83
C LYS A 884 3.90 42.80 19.29
N ASN A 885 5.00 43.49 18.97
CA ASN A 885 5.21 44.90 19.31
C ASN A 885 4.79 45.87 18.18
N SER A 886 4.24 45.36 17.08
CA SER A 886 3.86 46.18 15.92
C SER A 886 2.44 46.74 16.03
N GLU A 887 2.19 47.89 15.40
CA GLU A 887 0.85 48.49 15.27
C GLU A 887 -0.14 47.53 14.58
N LEU A 888 0.34 46.71 13.64
CA LEU A 888 -0.46 45.69 12.97
C LEU A 888 -0.99 44.62 13.95
N ALA A 889 -0.20 44.22 14.94
CA ALA A 889 -0.66 43.27 15.95
C ALA A 889 -1.68 43.89 16.91
N GLU A 890 -1.54 45.17 17.25
CA GLU A 890 -2.55 45.90 18.04
C GLU A 890 -3.88 45.97 17.28
N LEU A 891 -3.86 46.36 15.99
CA LEU A 891 -5.06 46.38 15.14
C LEU A 891 -5.72 45.01 15.02
N ASN A 892 -4.93 43.96 14.82
CA ASN A 892 -5.44 42.58 14.78
C ASN A 892 -6.08 42.17 16.11
N TYR A 893 -5.51 42.60 17.25
CA TYR A 893 -6.04 42.30 18.57
C TYR A 893 -7.36 43.05 18.84
N GLU A 894 -7.44 44.33 18.45
CA GLU A 894 -8.68 45.11 18.52
C GLU A 894 -9.78 44.47 17.69
N GLU A 895 -9.46 44.02 16.47
CA GLU A 895 -10.40 43.34 15.60
C GLU A 895 -10.83 41.97 16.15
N LEU A 896 -9.90 41.21 16.74
CA LEU A 896 -10.22 39.96 17.44
C LEU A 896 -11.16 40.20 18.62
N GLU A 897 -10.93 41.23 19.42
CA GLU A 897 -11.84 41.59 20.52
C GLU A 897 -13.22 42.03 19.99
N GLN A 898 -13.27 42.82 18.90
CA GLN A 898 -14.54 43.14 18.23
C GLN A 898 -15.27 41.88 17.77
N LEU A 899 -14.56 40.93 17.16
CA LEU A 899 -15.15 39.66 16.71
C LEU A 899 -15.63 38.79 17.87
N ARG A 900 -14.90 38.79 18.99
CA ARG A 900 -15.26 38.07 20.22
C ARG A 900 -16.59 38.55 20.79
N TRP A 901 -16.85 39.86 20.76
CA TRP A 901 -18.09 40.46 21.27
C TRP A 901 -19.16 40.72 20.20
N SER A 902 -18.83 40.55 18.92
CA SER A 902 -19.80 40.66 17.83
C SER A 902 -20.80 39.51 17.90
N ALA A 903 -22.02 39.79 18.38
CA ALA A 903 -23.11 38.83 18.33
C ALA A 903 -23.58 38.67 16.87
N GLY A 904 -22.94 37.77 16.11
CA GLY A 904 -23.37 37.44 14.76
C GLY A 904 -24.80 36.89 14.73
N LYS A 905 -25.52 37.07 13.61
CA LYS A 905 -26.84 36.46 13.38
C LYS A 905 -26.71 34.93 13.49
N ALA A 906 -27.23 34.38 14.59
CA ALA A 906 -27.40 32.94 14.91
C ALA A 906 -26.25 32.02 14.45
N GLY A 907 -25.32 31.69 15.36
CA GLY A 907 -24.42 30.55 15.18
C GLY A 907 -25.17 29.22 14.98
N PRO A 908 -24.50 28.15 14.53
CA PRO A 908 -25.13 26.85 14.34
C PRO A 908 -25.87 26.42 15.61
N ASN A 909 -27.13 26.05 15.47
CA ASN A 909 -28.03 25.79 16.60
C ASN A 909 -27.43 24.69 17.50
N ILE A 910 -26.94 25.07 18.69
CA ILE A 910 -26.19 24.19 19.62
C ILE A 910 -27.07 23.00 20.06
N THR A 911 -28.38 23.10 19.88
CA THR A 911 -29.39 22.07 20.16
C THR A 911 -29.41 20.93 19.13
N GLU A 912 -28.94 21.14 17.89
CA GLU A 912 -28.91 20.09 16.87
C GLU A 912 -27.67 19.20 16.99
N LYS A 913 -27.69 18.25 17.93
CA LYS A 913 -26.65 17.23 18.08
C LYS A 913 -26.86 16.04 17.14
N GLY A 914 -25.77 15.51 16.58
CA GLY A 914 -25.76 14.27 15.78
C GLY A 914 -25.65 14.46 14.26
N TYR A 915 -26.02 13.42 13.51
CA TYR A 915 -25.86 13.34 12.05
C TYR A 915 -26.90 14.20 11.30
N ALA A 916 -26.46 14.85 10.22
CA ALA A 916 -27.32 15.71 9.39
C ALA A 916 -28.48 14.92 8.75
N ALA A 917 -28.19 13.76 8.15
CA ALA A 917 -29.21 12.90 7.55
C ALA A 917 -29.97 12.03 8.58
N GLU A 918 -31.12 11.49 8.17
CA GLU A 918 -31.87 10.53 8.97
C GLU A 918 -31.17 9.17 9.01
N TRP A 919 -31.27 8.47 10.14
CA TRP A 919 -30.66 7.16 10.35
C TRP A 919 -31.02 6.14 9.25
N GLY A 920 -32.28 6.14 8.77
CA GLY A 920 -32.71 5.25 7.69
C GLY A 920 -32.04 5.56 6.35
N LEU A 921 -31.90 6.85 6.00
CA LEU A 921 -31.20 7.26 4.79
C LEU A 921 -29.71 6.93 4.87
N ILE A 922 -29.07 7.20 6.00
CA ILE A 922 -27.65 6.87 6.23
C ILE A 922 -27.44 5.37 6.08
N ALA A 923 -28.24 4.55 6.77
CA ALA A 923 -28.15 3.09 6.71
C ALA A 923 -28.30 2.57 5.27
N ARG A 924 -29.28 3.10 4.52
CA ARG A 924 -29.51 2.73 3.12
C ARG A 924 -28.31 3.10 2.24
N GLN A 925 -27.80 4.32 2.34
CA GLN A 925 -26.71 4.77 1.46
C GLN A 925 -25.38 4.07 1.76
N VAL A 926 -25.04 3.88 3.05
CA VAL A 926 -23.82 3.15 3.44
C VAL A 926 -23.90 1.69 3.01
N LEU A 927 -25.08 1.05 3.15
CA LEU A 927 -25.29 -0.33 2.68
C LEU A 927 -25.22 -0.43 1.15
N LEU A 928 -25.89 0.48 0.42
CA LEU A 928 -25.84 0.50 -1.05
C LEU A 928 -24.42 0.69 -1.57
N ARG A 929 -23.67 1.64 -0.99
CA ARG A 929 -22.25 1.84 -1.33
C ARG A 929 -21.44 0.57 -1.11
N MET A 930 -21.63 -0.08 0.04
CA MET A 930 -20.90 -1.30 0.37
C MET A 930 -21.25 -2.44 -0.61
N GLN A 931 -22.53 -2.63 -0.93
CA GLN A 931 -22.96 -3.65 -1.91
C GLN A 931 -22.39 -3.39 -3.31
N THR A 932 -22.42 -2.13 -3.78
CA THR A 932 -21.83 -1.74 -5.06
C THR A 932 -20.32 -1.98 -5.08
N THR A 933 -19.64 -1.69 -3.97
CA THR A 933 -18.20 -1.92 -3.81
C THR A 933 -17.88 -3.41 -3.93
N TYR A 934 -18.63 -4.26 -3.23
CA TYR A 934 -18.50 -5.72 -3.31
C TYR A 934 -18.77 -6.29 -4.71
N TRP A 935 -19.79 -5.75 -5.38
CA TRP A 935 -20.14 -6.16 -6.75
C TRP A 935 -19.04 -5.80 -7.75
N ARG A 936 -18.47 -4.59 -7.65
CA ARG A 936 -17.41 -4.10 -8.55
C ARG A 936 -16.03 -4.66 -8.22
N ASN A 937 -15.83 -5.17 -7.01
CA ASN A 937 -14.61 -5.86 -6.61
C ASN A 937 -14.62 -7.32 -7.11
N VAL A 938 -14.40 -7.48 -8.42
CA VAL A 938 -14.40 -8.78 -9.10
C VAL A 938 -13.37 -9.73 -8.50
N SER A 939 -12.15 -9.25 -8.20
CA SER A 939 -11.09 -10.10 -7.65
C SER A 939 -11.49 -10.80 -6.36
N TYR A 940 -12.26 -10.12 -5.50
CA TYR A 940 -12.72 -10.68 -4.24
C TYR A 940 -13.96 -11.57 -4.41
N SER A 941 -15.05 -11.03 -4.96
CA SER A 941 -16.35 -11.70 -5.00
C SER A 941 -16.39 -12.85 -6.02
N PHE A 942 -15.89 -12.61 -7.24
CA PHE A 942 -15.81 -13.65 -8.27
C PHE A 942 -14.73 -14.69 -7.93
N GLY A 943 -13.61 -14.24 -7.36
CA GLY A 943 -12.55 -15.13 -6.87
C GLY A 943 -13.06 -16.16 -5.87
N ARG A 944 -13.95 -15.75 -4.94
CA ARG A 944 -14.60 -16.66 -3.99
C ARG A 944 -15.52 -17.69 -4.66
N ILE A 945 -16.35 -17.27 -5.62
CA ILE A 945 -17.26 -18.18 -6.34
C ILE A 945 -16.47 -19.19 -7.16
N MET A 946 -15.46 -18.73 -7.91
CA MET A 946 -14.57 -19.60 -8.68
C MET A 946 -13.86 -20.60 -7.78
N PHE A 947 -13.35 -20.16 -6.63
CA PHE A 947 -12.75 -21.06 -5.66
C PHE A 947 -13.75 -22.12 -5.15
N ALA A 948 -14.99 -21.72 -4.82
CA ALA A 948 -16.02 -22.65 -4.38
C ALA A 948 -16.36 -23.72 -5.44
N ILE A 949 -16.42 -23.34 -6.72
CA ILE A 949 -16.62 -24.28 -7.84
C ILE A 949 -15.43 -25.24 -7.95
N ILE A 950 -14.21 -24.70 -8.00
CA ILE A 950 -12.98 -25.50 -8.14
C ILE A 950 -12.85 -26.48 -6.97
N LEU A 951 -13.05 -26.00 -5.74
CA LEU A 951 -12.98 -26.83 -4.54
C LEU A 951 -14.09 -27.90 -4.52
N GLY A 952 -15.31 -27.55 -4.93
CA GLY A 952 -16.44 -28.46 -4.99
C GLY A 952 -16.23 -29.60 -5.99
N VAL A 953 -15.78 -29.29 -7.21
CA VAL A 953 -15.46 -30.28 -8.24
C VAL A 953 -14.27 -31.14 -7.81
N LEU A 954 -13.25 -30.52 -7.22
CA LEU A 954 -12.05 -31.21 -6.75
C LEU A 954 -12.41 -32.24 -5.66
N LEU A 955 -13.06 -31.81 -4.58
CA LEU A 955 -13.47 -32.73 -3.50
C LEU A 955 -14.49 -33.76 -3.99
N GLY A 956 -15.45 -33.35 -4.81
CA GLY A 956 -16.45 -34.26 -5.39
C GLY A 956 -15.82 -35.35 -6.27
N SER A 957 -14.80 -35.01 -7.06
CA SER A 957 -14.09 -35.97 -7.92
C SER A 957 -13.14 -36.89 -7.16
N ILE A 958 -12.57 -36.42 -6.03
CA ILE A 958 -11.67 -37.21 -5.17
C ILE A 958 -12.47 -38.21 -4.34
N PHE A 959 -13.62 -37.80 -3.81
CA PHE A 959 -14.49 -38.64 -2.98
C PHE A 959 -15.67 -39.23 -3.76
N TRP A 960 -15.54 -39.36 -5.09
CA TRP A 960 -16.60 -39.83 -5.97
C TRP A 960 -17.25 -41.13 -5.49
N LEU A 961 -18.50 -41.04 -5.02
CA LEU A 961 -19.32 -42.15 -4.51
C LEU A 961 -18.56 -43.13 -3.59
N VAL A 962 -17.69 -42.63 -2.72
CA VAL A 962 -16.91 -43.48 -1.81
C VAL A 962 -17.85 -44.23 -0.87
N LYS A 963 -17.88 -45.56 -0.94
CA LYS A 963 -18.64 -46.40 0.01
C LYS A 963 -18.01 -46.35 1.42
N TYR A 964 -18.87 -46.39 2.44
CA TYR A 964 -18.51 -46.27 3.86
C TYR A 964 -18.91 -47.52 4.67
N ASP A 965 -18.79 -48.67 4.01
CA ASP A 965 -19.02 -50.02 4.53
C ASP A 965 -17.81 -50.61 5.30
N THR A 966 -16.70 -49.87 5.36
CA THR A 966 -15.50 -50.22 6.12
C THR A 966 -15.06 -49.08 7.04
N VAL A 967 -14.27 -49.37 8.08
CA VAL A 967 -13.72 -48.34 8.98
C VAL A 967 -12.95 -47.27 8.22
N ALA A 968 -12.15 -47.68 7.23
CA ALA A 968 -11.43 -46.77 6.35
C ALA A 968 -12.38 -45.91 5.49
N GLY A 969 -13.49 -46.46 5.02
CA GLY A 969 -14.50 -45.73 4.23
C GLY A 969 -15.25 -44.67 5.06
N VAL A 970 -15.64 -45.00 6.29
CA VAL A 970 -16.23 -44.03 7.23
C VAL A 970 -15.24 -42.91 7.56
N ALA A 971 -13.97 -43.26 7.82
CA ALA A 971 -12.90 -42.29 8.07
C ALA A 971 -12.69 -41.35 6.86
N SER A 972 -12.75 -41.86 5.63
CA SER A 972 -12.62 -41.03 4.42
C SER A 972 -13.79 -40.07 4.21
N ARG A 973 -15.05 -40.50 4.41
CA ARG A 973 -16.22 -39.60 4.31
C ARG A 973 -16.23 -38.53 5.42
N THR A 974 -15.96 -38.92 6.66
CA THR A 974 -15.84 -37.96 7.78
C THR A 974 -14.67 -36.99 7.59
N GLY A 975 -13.53 -37.50 7.07
CA GLY A 975 -12.36 -36.70 6.71
C GLY A 975 -12.63 -35.67 5.61
N MET A 976 -13.48 -35.99 4.63
CA MET A 976 -13.92 -35.03 3.60
C MET A 976 -14.75 -33.87 4.20
N ILE A 977 -15.69 -34.17 5.09
CA ILE A 977 -16.49 -33.12 5.76
C ILE A 977 -15.55 -32.24 6.59
N TYR A 978 -14.67 -32.87 7.37
CA TYR A 978 -13.65 -32.17 8.17
C TYR A 978 -12.77 -31.23 7.34
N ILE A 979 -12.16 -31.74 6.26
CA ILE A 979 -11.22 -30.96 5.47
C ILE A 979 -11.91 -29.81 4.72
N SER A 980 -13.16 -30.00 4.31
CA SER A 980 -13.99 -28.94 3.72
C SER A 980 -14.16 -27.78 4.70
N VAL A 981 -14.55 -28.09 5.95
CA VAL A 981 -14.73 -27.11 7.03
C VAL A 981 -13.41 -26.38 7.32
N VAL A 982 -12.29 -27.09 7.45
CA VAL A 982 -10.99 -26.48 7.75
C VAL A 982 -10.53 -25.53 6.65
N PHE A 983 -10.55 -25.93 5.38
CA PHE A 983 -10.01 -25.09 4.31
C PHE A 983 -10.92 -23.92 3.95
N TYR A 984 -12.23 -24.14 3.96
CA TYR A 984 -13.18 -23.06 3.72
C TYR A 984 -13.04 -21.97 4.80
N SER A 985 -12.70 -22.35 6.04
CA SER A 985 -12.47 -21.41 7.15
C SER A 985 -11.23 -20.54 6.93
N ILE A 986 -10.07 -21.14 6.64
CA ILE A 986 -8.79 -20.43 6.53
C ILE A 986 -8.80 -19.45 5.36
N ILE A 987 -9.37 -19.87 4.24
CA ILE A 987 -9.37 -19.08 3.00
C ILE A 987 -10.29 -17.86 3.16
N ASN A 988 -11.51 -18.04 3.67
CA ASN A 988 -12.41 -16.90 3.86
C ASN A 988 -11.94 -15.93 4.93
N ALA A 989 -11.37 -16.42 6.04
CA ALA A 989 -10.82 -15.54 7.09
C ALA A 989 -9.64 -14.71 6.58
N ASN A 990 -8.76 -15.26 5.72
CA ASN A 990 -7.62 -14.53 5.18
C ASN A 990 -8.00 -13.54 4.06
N ASN A 991 -8.95 -13.90 3.19
CA ASN A 991 -9.30 -13.09 2.03
C ASN A 991 -9.99 -11.76 2.39
N VAL A 992 -10.69 -11.67 3.53
CA VAL A 992 -11.41 -10.45 3.94
C VAL A 992 -10.47 -9.35 4.47
N ILE A 993 -9.31 -9.71 5.03
CA ILE A 993 -8.34 -8.78 5.65
C ILE A 993 -7.88 -7.65 4.72
N PRO A 994 -7.36 -7.91 3.50
CA PRO A 994 -6.85 -6.85 2.64
C PRO A 994 -7.94 -5.83 2.27
N GLN A 995 -9.18 -6.27 2.13
CA GLN A 995 -10.31 -5.41 1.77
C GLN A 995 -10.62 -4.40 2.89
N VAL A 996 -10.66 -4.89 4.13
CA VAL A 996 -10.88 -4.03 5.30
C VAL A 996 -9.76 -3.04 5.49
N ASN A 997 -8.51 -3.48 5.30
CA ASN A 997 -7.34 -2.63 5.51
C ASN A 997 -7.24 -1.52 4.46
N ALA A 998 -7.69 -1.77 3.22
CA ALA A 998 -7.76 -0.76 2.17
C ALA A 998 -8.81 0.33 2.45
N GLU A 999 -9.97 -0.05 3.00
CA GLU A 999 -11.08 0.87 3.32
C GLU A 999 -10.93 1.58 4.68
N ARG A 1000 -10.04 1.09 5.56
CA ARG A 1000 -9.87 1.64 6.92
C ARG A 1000 -9.46 3.13 6.94
N PRO A 1001 -8.50 3.62 6.14
CA PRO A 1001 -8.14 5.04 6.13
C PRO A 1001 -9.31 5.93 5.70
N LEU A 1002 -10.12 5.47 4.73
CA LEU A 1002 -11.33 6.18 4.30
C LEU A 1002 -12.35 6.28 5.43
N PHE A 1003 -12.58 5.18 6.16
CA PHE A 1003 -13.48 5.19 7.31
C PHE A 1003 -13.08 6.23 8.35
N TYR A 1004 -11.79 6.38 8.66
CA TYR A 1004 -11.33 7.38 9.64
C TYR A 1004 -11.58 8.81 9.15
N ARG A 1005 -11.35 9.09 7.86
CA ARG A 1005 -11.68 10.39 7.24
C ARG A 1005 -13.18 10.68 7.34
N GLU A 1006 -14.03 9.75 6.92
CA GLU A 1006 -15.49 9.93 6.88
C GLU A 1006 -16.10 10.02 8.27
N LYS A 1007 -15.52 9.31 9.26
CA LYS A 1007 -15.88 9.42 10.67
C LYS A 1007 -15.51 10.79 11.25
N ALA A 1008 -14.34 11.35 10.89
CA ALA A 1008 -13.95 12.68 11.30
C ALA A 1008 -14.90 13.76 10.75
N ALA A 1009 -15.38 13.58 9.52
CA ALA A 1009 -16.39 14.43 8.88
C ALA A 1009 -17.85 14.18 9.35
N GLN A 1010 -18.07 13.33 10.37
CA GLN A 1010 -19.39 12.97 10.90
C GLN A 1010 -20.40 12.52 9.82
N MET A 1011 -19.96 11.76 8.82
CA MET A 1011 -20.85 11.28 7.75
C MET A 1011 -21.79 10.17 8.20
N TYR A 1012 -21.30 9.23 9.02
CA TYR A 1012 -22.09 8.12 9.52
C TYR A 1012 -21.49 7.52 10.82
N PRO A 1013 -22.31 6.84 11.63
CA PRO A 1013 -21.86 6.17 12.84
C PRO A 1013 -21.09 4.88 12.54
N SER A 1014 -20.12 4.55 13.41
CA SER A 1014 -19.32 3.33 13.30
C SER A 1014 -20.16 2.05 13.32
N ALA A 1015 -21.33 2.09 13.96
CA ALA A 1015 -22.26 0.95 14.01
C ALA A 1015 -22.84 0.63 12.62
N LEU A 1016 -23.33 1.62 11.88
CA LEU A 1016 -23.89 1.40 10.54
C LEU A 1016 -22.82 0.93 9.56
N TYR A 1017 -21.62 1.50 9.62
CA TYR A 1017 -20.49 1.01 8.81
C TYR A 1017 -20.21 -0.46 9.07
N SER A 1018 -20.07 -0.86 10.35
CA SER A 1018 -19.84 -2.25 10.72
C SER A 1018 -20.97 -3.14 10.21
N ILE A 1019 -22.24 -2.79 10.45
CA ILE A 1019 -23.43 -3.52 10.00
C ILE A 1019 -23.43 -3.70 8.48
N SER A 1020 -23.16 -2.65 7.71
CA SER A 1020 -23.13 -2.69 6.25
C SER A 1020 -22.11 -3.68 5.69
N TRP A 1021 -20.93 -3.82 6.30
CA TRP A 1021 -19.95 -4.86 5.92
C TRP A 1021 -20.55 -6.27 6.04
N GLY A 1022 -21.25 -6.55 7.15
CA GLY A 1022 -21.81 -7.89 7.38
C GLY A 1022 -22.95 -8.22 6.44
N LEU A 1023 -23.84 -7.25 6.20
CA LEU A 1023 -24.95 -7.41 5.26
C LEU A 1023 -24.49 -7.52 3.80
N ALA A 1024 -23.38 -6.85 3.44
CA ALA A 1024 -22.74 -7.01 2.14
C ALA A 1024 -22.14 -8.41 1.95
N GLU A 1025 -21.58 -9.00 3.00
CA GLU A 1025 -20.94 -10.31 2.95
C GLU A 1025 -21.93 -11.47 2.72
N ILE A 1026 -23.10 -11.41 3.36
CA ILE A 1026 -24.06 -12.53 3.45
C ILE A 1026 -24.50 -13.08 2.07
N PRO A 1027 -24.96 -12.27 1.09
CA PRO A 1027 -25.45 -12.81 -0.18
C PRO A 1027 -24.38 -13.56 -0.97
N TYR A 1028 -23.17 -13.01 -1.05
CA TYR A 1028 -22.07 -13.63 -1.79
C TYR A 1028 -21.58 -14.90 -1.09
N LEU A 1029 -21.57 -14.92 0.24
CA LEU A 1029 -21.18 -16.08 1.02
C LEU A 1029 -22.23 -17.21 0.96
N ALA A 1030 -23.52 -16.86 1.01
CA ALA A 1030 -24.62 -17.80 0.84
C ALA A 1030 -24.56 -18.45 -0.55
N LEU A 1031 -24.35 -17.66 -1.60
CA LEU A 1031 -24.19 -18.16 -2.95
C LEU A 1031 -22.96 -19.06 -3.10
N SER A 1032 -21.79 -18.65 -2.58
CA SER A 1032 -20.55 -19.42 -2.71
C SER A 1032 -20.62 -20.75 -1.96
N THR A 1033 -21.22 -20.78 -0.77
CA THR A 1033 -21.39 -22.01 0.03
C THR A 1033 -22.44 -22.93 -0.58
N LEU A 1034 -23.51 -22.38 -1.17
CA LEU A 1034 -24.53 -23.16 -1.87
C LEU A 1034 -23.95 -23.86 -3.09
N ILE A 1035 -23.20 -23.14 -3.93
CA ILE A 1035 -22.54 -23.70 -5.11
C ILE A 1035 -21.58 -24.83 -4.69
N PHE A 1036 -20.76 -24.60 -3.67
CA PHE A 1036 -19.84 -25.62 -3.15
C PHE A 1036 -20.60 -26.87 -2.69
N CYS A 1037 -21.63 -26.72 -1.84
CA CYS A 1037 -22.39 -27.85 -1.31
C CYS A 1037 -23.15 -28.58 -2.43
N ALA A 1038 -23.78 -27.86 -3.35
CA ALA A 1038 -24.52 -28.43 -4.47
C ALA A 1038 -23.62 -29.29 -5.36
N ILE A 1039 -22.38 -28.88 -5.62
CA ILE A 1039 -21.43 -29.67 -6.43
C ILE A 1039 -20.88 -30.83 -5.61
N ALA A 1040 -20.27 -30.54 -4.45
CA ALA A 1040 -19.54 -31.54 -3.68
C ALA A 1040 -20.46 -32.64 -3.12
N MET A 1041 -21.60 -32.27 -2.54
CA MET A 1041 -22.49 -33.24 -1.89
C MET A 1041 -23.21 -34.14 -2.91
N SER A 1042 -23.56 -33.59 -4.07
CA SER A 1042 -24.16 -34.38 -5.16
C SER A 1042 -23.19 -35.41 -5.75
N MET A 1043 -21.91 -35.06 -5.91
CA MET A 1043 -20.90 -35.98 -6.46
C MET A 1043 -20.52 -37.11 -5.48
N VAL A 1044 -20.60 -36.86 -4.18
CA VAL A 1044 -20.17 -37.82 -3.14
C VAL A 1044 -21.34 -38.65 -2.59
N ASP A 1045 -22.57 -38.21 -2.83
CA ASP A 1045 -23.79 -38.80 -2.28
C ASP A 1045 -23.82 -38.72 -0.73
N VAL A 1046 -23.82 -37.48 -0.24
CA VAL A 1046 -23.91 -37.13 1.19
C VAL A 1046 -25.07 -36.17 1.41
N ALA A 1047 -25.95 -36.48 2.36
CA ALA A 1047 -27.16 -35.68 2.65
C ALA A 1047 -28.08 -35.45 1.42
N MET A 1048 -28.09 -36.40 0.47
CA MET A 1048 -28.91 -36.36 -0.75
C MET A 1048 -30.24 -37.12 -0.63
N ASN A 1049 -30.52 -37.76 0.52
CA ASN A 1049 -31.72 -38.58 0.72
C ASN A 1049 -33.02 -37.76 0.67
N SER A 1050 -32.98 -36.50 1.13
CA SER A 1050 -34.12 -35.58 1.19
C SER A 1050 -33.65 -34.16 0.94
N ALA A 1051 -34.50 -33.32 0.33
CA ALA A 1051 -34.24 -31.90 0.17
C ALA A 1051 -33.99 -31.20 1.53
N SER A 1052 -34.69 -31.66 2.58
CA SER A 1052 -34.53 -31.10 3.94
C SER A 1052 -33.13 -31.35 4.52
N ASP A 1053 -32.54 -32.52 4.28
CA ASP A 1053 -31.18 -32.86 4.74
C ASP A 1053 -30.14 -32.03 3.99
N PHE A 1054 -30.30 -31.84 2.68
CA PHE A 1054 -29.42 -30.99 1.89
C PHE A 1054 -29.42 -29.53 2.39
N PHE A 1055 -30.61 -28.93 2.56
CA PHE A 1055 -30.70 -27.55 3.02
C PHE A 1055 -30.25 -27.39 4.48
N ALA A 1056 -30.47 -28.39 5.34
CA ALA A 1056 -29.93 -28.39 6.70
C ALA A 1056 -28.39 -28.44 6.71
N PHE A 1057 -27.81 -29.29 5.86
CA PHE A 1057 -26.36 -29.38 5.70
C PHE A 1057 -25.76 -28.08 5.15
N TRP A 1058 -26.34 -27.53 4.07
CA TRP A 1058 -25.90 -26.26 3.50
C TRP A 1058 -26.01 -25.12 4.51
N PHE A 1059 -27.12 -25.02 5.24
CA PHE A 1059 -27.33 -23.94 6.19
C PHE A 1059 -26.31 -23.97 7.33
N LEU A 1060 -26.02 -25.15 7.90
CA LEU A 1060 -24.95 -25.33 8.89
C LEU A 1060 -23.57 -24.94 8.33
N PHE A 1061 -23.28 -25.31 7.09
CA PHE A 1061 -22.02 -24.96 6.43
C PHE A 1061 -21.92 -23.45 6.16
N PHE A 1062 -23.02 -22.81 5.77
CA PHE A 1062 -23.13 -21.37 5.57
C PHE A 1062 -22.94 -20.61 6.89
N GLU A 1063 -23.60 -21.01 7.97
CA GLU A 1063 -23.43 -20.39 9.30
C GLU A 1063 -21.99 -20.48 9.78
N TYR A 1064 -21.35 -21.64 9.61
CA TYR A 1064 -19.95 -21.80 9.93
C TYR A 1064 -19.06 -20.87 9.09
N ALA A 1065 -19.24 -20.85 7.77
CA ALA A 1065 -18.49 -19.96 6.88
C ALA A 1065 -18.68 -18.48 7.25
N ALA A 1066 -19.90 -18.08 7.64
CA ALA A 1066 -20.21 -16.74 8.11
C ALA A 1066 -19.50 -16.42 9.42
N SER A 1067 -19.54 -17.34 10.40
CA SER A 1067 -18.87 -17.17 11.69
C SER A 1067 -17.36 -16.92 11.52
N ILE A 1068 -16.71 -17.68 10.64
CA ILE A 1068 -15.26 -17.55 10.41
C ILE A 1068 -14.92 -16.30 9.58
N THR A 1069 -15.75 -15.95 8.60
CA THR A 1069 -15.54 -14.71 7.82
C THR A 1069 -15.63 -13.48 8.72
N PHE A 1070 -16.57 -13.47 9.66
CA PHE A 1070 -16.70 -12.38 10.64
C PHE A 1070 -15.63 -12.39 11.72
N PHE A 1071 -15.09 -13.55 12.08
CA PHE A 1071 -13.87 -13.64 12.88
C PHE A 1071 -12.67 -12.99 12.15
N GLY A 1072 -12.51 -13.24 10.85
CA GLY A 1072 -11.52 -12.56 10.01
C GLY A 1072 -11.71 -11.04 9.99
N LEU A 1073 -12.95 -10.56 9.83
CA LEU A 1073 -13.31 -9.15 9.88
C LEU A 1073 -12.98 -8.51 11.24
N MET A 1074 -13.30 -9.19 12.33
CA MET A 1074 -12.98 -8.75 13.69
C MET A 1074 -11.46 -8.56 13.85
N LEU A 1075 -10.66 -9.54 13.44
CA LEU A 1075 -9.20 -9.44 13.51
C LEU A 1075 -8.65 -8.35 12.60
N ALA A 1076 -9.23 -8.17 11.41
CA ALA A 1076 -8.83 -7.10 10.51
C ALA A 1076 -9.05 -5.71 11.11
N HIS A 1077 -10.05 -5.51 11.98
CA HIS A 1077 -10.20 -4.23 12.70
C HIS A 1077 -9.34 -4.15 13.97
N ALA A 1078 -9.14 -5.26 14.66
CA ALA A 1078 -8.37 -5.30 15.91
C ALA A 1078 -6.86 -5.13 15.70
N THR A 1079 -6.33 -5.57 14.55
CA THR A 1079 -4.88 -5.59 14.26
C THR A 1079 -4.41 -4.38 13.45
N PRO A 1080 -3.16 -3.93 13.65
CA PRO A 1080 -2.63 -2.77 12.94
C PRO A 1080 -2.44 -3.06 11.45
N ASN A 1081 -1.87 -4.21 11.11
CA ASN A 1081 -1.47 -4.57 9.74
C ASN A 1081 -2.02 -5.94 9.33
N ALA A 1082 -2.14 -6.16 8.01
CA ALA A 1082 -2.58 -7.45 7.46
C ALA A 1082 -1.69 -8.62 7.89
N GLU A 1083 -0.38 -8.40 7.96
CA GLU A 1083 0.60 -9.42 8.35
C GLU A 1083 0.31 -9.99 9.74
N THR A 1084 0.03 -9.13 10.73
CA THR A 1084 -0.27 -9.55 12.10
C THR A 1084 -1.57 -10.38 12.15
N ALA A 1085 -2.60 -9.96 11.41
CA ALA A 1085 -3.85 -10.70 11.31
C ALA A 1085 -3.65 -12.11 10.70
N SER A 1086 -2.86 -12.19 9.62
CA SER A 1086 -2.54 -13.46 8.96
C SER A 1086 -1.72 -14.44 9.82
N ILE A 1087 -1.05 -13.98 10.88
CA ILE A 1087 -0.38 -14.85 11.86
C ILE A 1087 -1.38 -15.40 12.89
N ILE A 1088 -2.30 -14.56 13.38
CA ILE A 1088 -3.26 -14.92 14.44
C ILE A 1088 -4.32 -15.90 13.93
N ILE A 1089 -4.80 -15.73 12.69
CA ILE A 1089 -5.87 -16.57 12.12
C ILE A 1089 -5.49 -18.07 12.12
N PRO A 1090 -4.37 -18.50 11.52
CA PRO A 1090 -3.98 -19.91 11.54
C PRO A 1090 -3.75 -20.44 12.96
N LEU A 1091 -3.29 -19.61 13.90
CA LEU A 1091 -3.13 -20.02 15.30
C LEU A 1091 -4.47 -20.43 15.91
N VAL A 1092 -5.47 -19.54 15.86
CA VAL A 1092 -6.78 -19.76 16.47
C VAL A 1092 -7.54 -20.88 15.76
N ILE A 1093 -7.51 -20.90 14.42
CA ILE A 1093 -8.15 -21.97 13.65
C ILE A 1093 -7.51 -23.34 13.93
N ASN A 1094 -6.18 -23.44 14.06
CA ASN A 1094 -5.54 -24.71 14.44
C ASN A 1094 -5.98 -25.18 15.83
N VAL A 1095 -6.08 -24.26 16.80
CA VAL A 1095 -6.58 -24.57 18.15
C VAL A 1095 -8.00 -25.14 18.06
N TRP A 1096 -8.91 -24.48 17.34
CA TRP A 1096 -10.28 -24.96 17.14
C TRP A 1096 -10.37 -26.30 16.41
N ASN A 1097 -9.51 -26.51 15.41
CA ASN A 1097 -9.45 -27.76 14.64
C ASN A 1097 -8.99 -28.94 15.51
N ILE A 1098 -7.99 -28.73 16.36
CA ILE A 1098 -7.49 -29.77 17.28
C ILE A 1098 -8.61 -30.20 18.23
N VAL A 1099 -9.31 -29.25 18.86
CA VAL A 1099 -10.39 -29.56 19.82
C VAL A 1099 -11.76 -29.79 19.17
N SER A 1100 -11.83 -29.93 17.85
CA SER A 1100 -13.11 -30.04 17.13
C SER A 1100 -13.86 -31.36 17.35
N GLY A 1101 -13.24 -32.35 17.98
CA GLY A 1101 -13.81 -33.69 18.17
C GLY A 1101 -13.43 -34.70 17.06
N PHE A 1102 -12.85 -34.22 15.95
CA PHE A 1102 -12.36 -35.09 14.87
C PHE A 1102 -10.93 -35.61 15.13
N MET A 1103 -9.99 -34.73 15.47
CA MET A 1103 -8.59 -35.11 15.72
C MET A 1103 -8.40 -35.87 17.04
N ILE A 1104 -9.08 -35.39 18.08
CA ILE A 1104 -9.16 -36.03 19.39
C ILE A 1104 -10.64 -36.10 19.80
N PRO A 1105 -11.17 -37.28 20.14
CA PRO A 1105 -12.53 -37.43 20.65
C PRO A 1105 -12.75 -36.61 21.93
N LYS A 1106 -13.96 -36.05 22.11
CA LYS A 1106 -14.33 -35.19 23.25
C LYS A 1106 -14.00 -35.81 24.62
N ASN A 1107 -14.21 -37.12 24.78
CA ASN A 1107 -13.95 -37.85 26.02
C ASN A 1107 -12.45 -38.01 26.34
N LYS A 1108 -11.58 -37.95 25.34
CA LYS A 1108 -10.12 -38.05 25.48
C LYS A 1108 -9.45 -36.69 25.65
N ILE A 1109 -10.15 -35.58 25.41
CA ILE A 1109 -9.64 -34.24 25.73
C ILE A 1109 -9.43 -34.12 27.25
N PRO A 1110 -8.22 -33.72 27.71
CA PRO A 1110 -7.95 -33.50 29.12
C PRO A 1110 -8.97 -32.54 29.75
N VAL A 1111 -9.36 -32.81 31.00
CA VAL A 1111 -10.41 -32.03 31.68
C VAL A 1111 -10.12 -30.53 31.67
N PHE A 1112 -8.85 -30.16 31.83
CA PHE A 1112 -8.38 -28.78 31.78
C PHE A 1112 -8.68 -28.06 30.45
N TRP A 1113 -8.63 -28.75 29.31
CA TRP A 1113 -8.86 -28.16 27.98
C TRP A 1113 -10.28 -28.34 27.45
N ARG A 1114 -11.14 -29.08 28.16
CA ARG A 1114 -12.47 -29.44 27.68
C ARG A 1114 -13.41 -28.23 27.48
N TRP A 1115 -13.16 -27.10 28.14
CA TRP A 1115 -13.94 -25.87 27.92
C TRP A 1115 -13.73 -25.27 26.52
N LEU A 1116 -12.54 -25.42 25.92
CA LEU A 1116 -12.26 -24.93 24.56
C LEU A 1116 -13.08 -25.66 23.49
N TYR A 1117 -13.45 -26.92 23.73
CA TYR A 1117 -14.38 -27.65 22.86
C TYR A 1117 -15.69 -26.88 22.71
N TYR A 1118 -16.21 -26.31 23.82
CA TYR A 1118 -17.46 -25.55 23.82
C TYR A 1118 -17.32 -24.12 23.27
N LEU A 1119 -16.10 -23.60 23.14
CA LEU A 1119 -15.81 -22.32 22.50
C LEU A 1119 -15.32 -22.46 21.05
N SER A 1120 -15.35 -23.67 20.49
CA SER A 1120 -14.93 -23.95 19.13
C SER A 1120 -16.14 -23.96 18.19
N PRO A 1121 -16.27 -22.99 17.26
CA PRO A 1121 -17.33 -23.04 16.26
C PRO A 1121 -17.21 -24.30 15.38
N THR A 1122 -15.97 -24.73 15.09
CA THR A 1122 -15.69 -25.94 14.30
C THR A 1122 -16.26 -27.21 14.95
N ALA A 1123 -16.26 -27.32 16.28
CA ALA A 1123 -16.82 -28.49 16.97
C ALA A 1123 -18.32 -28.64 16.73
N TYR A 1124 -19.09 -27.56 16.89
CA TYR A 1124 -20.54 -27.57 16.66
C TYR A 1124 -20.88 -27.82 15.20
N THR A 1125 -20.13 -27.24 14.26
CA THR A 1125 -20.32 -27.48 12.83
C THR A 1125 -20.06 -28.93 12.47
N LEU A 1126 -18.98 -29.53 12.94
CA LEU A 1126 -18.71 -30.95 12.65
C LEU A 1126 -19.75 -31.86 13.28
N ASN A 1127 -20.16 -31.61 14.53
CA ASN A 1127 -21.24 -32.37 15.16
C ASN A 1127 -22.53 -32.32 14.33
N GLY A 1128 -22.94 -31.12 13.89
CA GLY A 1128 -24.13 -30.93 13.07
C GLY A 1128 -24.02 -31.58 11.69
N LEU A 1129 -22.94 -31.33 10.95
CA LEU A 1129 -22.73 -31.85 9.60
C LEU A 1129 -22.59 -33.38 9.58
N LEU A 1130 -21.84 -33.96 10.53
CA LEU A 1130 -21.70 -35.41 10.66
C LEU A 1130 -23.01 -36.06 11.08
N SER A 1131 -23.78 -35.41 11.96
CA SER A 1131 -25.11 -35.88 12.33
C SER A 1131 -26.03 -35.93 11.12
N VAL A 1132 -26.12 -34.86 10.32
CA VAL A 1132 -26.96 -34.85 9.10
C VAL A 1132 -26.45 -35.85 8.05
N ALA A 1133 -25.13 -36.01 7.91
CA ALA A 1133 -24.55 -36.87 6.88
C ALA A 1133 -24.70 -38.38 7.13
N PHE A 1134 -24.72 -38.82 8.40
CA PHE A 1134 -24.67 -40.24 8.76
C PHE A 1134 -25.87 -40.73 9.57
N HIS A 1135 -26.86 -39.88 9.84
CA HIS A 1135 -28.01 -40.27 10.63
C HIS A 1135 -28.77 -41.45 10.01
N CYS A 1136 -29.06 -42.45 10.84
CA CYS A 1136 -30.00 -43.50 10.53
C CYS A 1136 -30.86 -43.78 11.75
N ASP A 1137 -32.18 -43.83 11.58
CA ASP A 1137 -33.10 -44.05 12.69
C ASP A 1137 -33.12 -45.52 13.10
N THR A 1138 -32.40 -45.81 14.19
CA THR A 1138 -32.31 -47.14 14.80
C THR A 1138 -33.47 -47.44 15.76
N SER A 1139 -34.33 -46.46 16.04
CA SER A 1139 -35.51 -46.64 16.90
C SER A 1139 -36.71 -47.24 16.18
N THR A 1140 -36.62 -47.38 14.85
CA THR A 1140 -37.65 -48.03 14.04
C THR A 1140 -37.85 -49.50 14.47
N PRO A 1141 -39.08 -50.04 14.38
CA PRO A 1141 -39.37 -51.43 14.74
C PRO A 1141 -38.50 -52.45 13.98
N GLU A 1142 -38.07 -52.08 12.77
CA GLU A 1142 -37.25 -52.91 11.88
C GLU A 1142 -35.78 -52.99 12.30
N CYS A 1143 -35.25 -51.99 13.02
CA CYS A 1143 -33.86 -51.91 13.47
C CYS A 1143 -33.66 -52.16 14.97
N SER A 1144 -34.73 -52.18 15.77
CA SER A 1144 -34.69 -52.28 17.25
C SER A 1144 -34.70 -53.70 17.82
N ILE A 1145 -34.68 -54.74 16.96
CA ILE A 1145 -34.68 -56.15 17.36
C ILE A 1145 -33.39 -56.51 18.12
N ALA A 1146 -33.48 -57.31 19.19
CA ALA A 1146 -32.31 -57.75 19.96
C ALA A 1146 -31.34 -58.58 19.08
N GLY A 1147 -30.06 -58.19 19.04
CA GLY A 1147 -29.04 -58.84 18.19
C GLY A 1147 -28.85 -58.20 16.79
N CYS A 1148 -29.70 -57.24 16.42
CA CYS A 1148 -29.68 -56.55 15.13
C CYS A 1148 -28.40 -55.74 14.83
N ASN A 1149 -27.75 -55.27 15.90
CA ASN A 1149 -26.60 -54.38 15.82
C ASN A 1149 -25.37 -55.03 15.18
N ASN A 1150 -25.18 -56.35 15.35
CA ASN A 1150 -23.95 -57.05 14.93
C ASN A 1150 -24.23 -58.19 13.93
N ASN A 1151 -25.50 -58.58 13.72
CA ASN A 1151 -25.85 -59.68 12.82
C ASN A 1151 -26.92 -59.26 11.80
N PRO A 1152 -26.54 -59.07 10.52
CA PRO A 1152 -27.48 -58.70 9.45
C PRO A 1152 -28.62 -59.68 9.26
N ALA A 1153 -28.41 -60.97 9.58
CA ALA A 1153 -29.39 -62.03 9.41
C ALA A 1153 -30.58 -61.91 10.38
N VAL A 1154 -30.44 -61.16 11.48
CA VAL A 1154 -31.48 -60.99 12.49
C VAL A 1154 -32.52 -59.94 12.07
N CYS A 1155 -32.13 -58.93 11.26
CA CYS A 1155 -33.06 -57.93 10.72
C CYS A 1155 -32.69 -57.56 9.28
N PRO A 1156 -33.29 -58.24 8.28
CA PRO A 1156 -33.08 -57.90 6.88
C PRO A 1156 -33.83 -56.61 6.46
N ALA A 1157 -34.87 -56.20 7.20
CA ALA A 1157 -35.64 -54.98 6.91
C ALA A 1157 -34.93 -53.67 7.31
N CYS A 1158 -33.93 -53.73 8.21
CA CYS A 1158 -33.18 -52.55 8.63
C CYS A 1158 -32.21 -52.08 7.53
N THR A 1159 -32.49 -50.92 6.93
CA THR A 1159 -31.72 -50.33 5.82
C THR A 1159 -30.49 -49.54 6.26
N CYS A 1160 -30.19 -49.50 7.56
CA CYS A 1160 -29.04 -48.74 8.08
C CYS A 1160 -27.68 -49.30 7.59
N PRO A 1161 -26.76 -48.44 7.12
CA PRO A 1161 -25.41 -48.84 6.72
C PRO A 1161 -24.60 -49.50 7.86
N ARG A 1162 -23.79 -50.52 7.52
CA ARG A 1162 -23.01 -51.33 8.48
C ARG A 1162 -21.52 -51.41 8.10
N ILE A 1163 -20.67 -51.59 9.11
CA ILE A 1163 -19.20 -51.70 9.00
C ILE A 1163 -18.79 -53.18 8.95
N THR A 1164 -18.42 -53.66 7.77
CA THR A 1164 -18.14 -55.08 7.48
C THR A 1164 -16.86 -55.60 8.13
N ASP A 1165 -15.82 -54.77 8.24
CA ASP A 1165 -14.51 -55.12 8.82
C ASP A 1165 -14.47 -55.05 10.36
N GLN A 1166 -15.55 -54.61 11.01
CA GLN A 1166 -15.73 -54.61 12.46
C GLN A 1166 -16.97 -55.41 12.91
N GLY A 1167 -17.25 -56.54 12.25
CA GLY A 1167 -18.34 -57.43 12.70
C GLY A 1167 -19.74 -56.86 12.46
N ASN A 1168 -19.94 -56.12 11.37
CA ASN A 1168 -21.22 -55.61 10.89
C ASN A 1168 -21.95 -54.62 11.82
N VAL A 1169 -21.20 -53.85 12.62
CA VAL A 1169 -21.75 -52.80 13.49
C VAL A 1169 -22.39 -51.67 12.66
N ILE A 1170 -23.56 -51.16 13.07
CA ILE A 1170 -24.22 -50.01 12.45
C ILE A 1170 -23.32 -48.77 12.50
N VAL A 1171 -23.14 -48.09 11.36
CA VAL A 1171 -22.25 -46.92 11.22
C VAL A 1171 -22.63 -45.81 12.20
N TRP A 1172 -23.91 -45.47 12.30
CA TRP A 1172 -24.42 -44.44 13.22
C TRP A 1172 -24.09 -44.75 14.69
N ASN A 1173 -24.26 -46.00 15.15
CA ASN A 1173 -23.95 -46.40 16.52
C ASN A 1173 -22.44 -46.36 16.83
N SER A 1174 -21.61 -46.68 15.83
CA SER A 1174 -20.16 -46.54 15.93
C SER A 1174 -19.72 -45.07 16.02
N LEU A 1175 -20.32 -44.17 15.24
CA LEU A 1175 -20.00 -42.74 15.26
C LEU A 1175 -20.51 -42.05 16.53
N THR A 1176 -21.73 -42.33 16.96
CA THR A 1176 -22.31 -41.78 18.20
C THR A 1176 -21.49 -42.19 19.43
N SER A 1177 -21.04 -43.43 19.52
CA SER A 1177 -20.18 -43.89 20.63
C SER A 1177 -18.77 -43.28 20.59
N ARG A 1178 -18.16 -43.11 19.41
CA ARG A 1178 -16.80 -42.54 19.27
C ARG A 1178 -16.74 -41.02 19.39
N GLN A 1179 -17.73 -40.31 18.86
CA GLN A 1179 -17.72 -38.84 18.76
C GLN A 1179 -18.79 -38.15 19.61
N SER A 1180 -19.61 -38.91 20.35
CA SER A 1180 -20.71 -38.38 21.17
C SER A 1180 -21.69 -37.53 20.36
N LEU A 1181 -22.00 -37.95 19.13
CA LEU A 1181 -22.95 -37.29 18.23
C LEU A 1181 -24.39 -37.50 18.69
N ASP A 1182 -25.24 -36.50 18.48
CA ASP A 1182 -26.68 -36.55 18.75
C ASP A 1182 -27.44 -35.75 17.68
N TYR A 1183 -28.28 -36.45 16.90
CA TYR A 1183 -29.05 -35.85 15.81
C TYR A 1183 -30.09 -34.82 16.29
N GLY A 1184 -30.60 -34.97 17.52
CA GLY A 1184 -31.56 -34.03 18.12
C GLY A 1184 -30.92 -32.67 18.46
N GLN A 1185 -29.60 -32.62 18.61
CA GLN A 1185 -28.87 -31.42 19.00
C GLN A 1185 -28.53 -30.49 17.84
N ARG A 1186 -28.82 -30.87 16.58
CA ARG A 1186 -28.48 -30.08 15.38
C ARG A 1186 -29.02 -28.64 15.42
N PHE A 1187 -30.24 -28.44 15.93
CA PHE A 1187 -30.83 -27.10 16.05
C PHE A 1187 -30.18 -26.26 17.15
N ARG A 1188 -29.72 -26.91 18.22
CA ARG A 1188 -28.92 -26.24 19.26
C ARG A 1188 -27.58 -25.80 18.66
N ASP A 1189 -26.94 -26.67 17.89
CA ASP A 1189 -25.66 -26.37 17.25
C ASP A 1189 -25.79 -25.21 16.24
N MET A 1190 -26.86 -25.17 15.43
CA MET A 1190 -27.20 -23.99 14.60
C MET A 1190 -27.36 -22.72 15.44
N GLY A 1191 -28.16 -22.78 16.51
CA GLY A 1191 -28.37 -21.64 17.40
C GLY A 1191 -27.08 -21.10 18.02
N VAL A 1192 -26.15 -21.99 18.40
CA VAL A 1192 -24.84 -21.60 18.94
C VAL A 1192 -23.96 -20.93 17.87
N LEU A 1193 -23.99 -21.39 16.63
CA LEU A 1193 -23.25 -20.75 15.53
C LEU A 1193 -23.75 -19.32 15.25
N ILE A 1194 -25.06 -19.07 15.34
CA ILE A 1194 -25.64 -17.73 15.26
C ILE A 1194 -25.10 -16.84 16.39
N VAL A 1195 -24.98 -17.36 17.62
CA VAL A 1195 -24.40 -16.62 18.73
C VAL A 1195 -22.94 -16.24 18.45
N PHE A 1196 -22.13 -17.14 17.88
CA PHE A 1196 -20.76 -16.82 17.45
C PHE A 1196 -20.72 -15.73 16.38
N ILE A 1197 -21.60 -15.80 15.38
CA ILE A 1197 -21.74 -14.77 14.34
C ILE A 1197 -22.00 -13.40 15.01
N LEU A 1198 -23.00 -13.30 15.89
CA LEU A 1198 -23.33 -12.05 16.57
C LEU A 1198 -22.19 -11.56 17.48
N ALA A 1199 -21.52 -12.47 18.18
CA ALA A 1199 -20.40 -12.15 19.07
C ALA A 1199 -19.19 -11.58 18.31
N PHE A 1200 -18.76 -12.21 17.22
CA PHE A 1200 -17.65 -11.69 16.40
C PHE A 1200 -17.99 -10.36 15.74
N ARG A 1201 -19.26 -10.17 15.37
CA ARG A 1201 -19.75 -8.89 14.80
C ARG A 1201 -19.75 -7.78 15.84
N LEU A 1202 -20.19 -8.07 17.06
CA LEU A 1202 -20.11 -7.12 18.17
C LEU A 1202 -18.65 -6.78 18.49
N ALA A 1203 -17.77 -7.79 18.57
CA ALA A 1203 -16.34 -7.58 18.80
C ALA A 1203 -15.67 -6.74 17.70
N ALA A 1204 -16.04 -6.96 16.42
CA ALA A 1204 -15.56 -6.16 15.30
C ALA A 1204 -15.99 -4.69 15.42
N TYR A 1205 -17.23 -4.44 15.83
CA TYR A 1205 -17.72 -3.09 16.14
C TYR A 1205 -16.96 -2.45 17.30
N LEU A 1206 -16.78 -3.17 18.41
CA LEU A 1206 -16.02 -2.67 19.57
C LEU A 1206 -14.57 -2.33 19.18
N ALA A 1207 -13.92 -3.18 18.38
CA ALA A 1207 -12.58 -2.91 17.85
C ALA A 1207 -12.54 -1.60 17.05
N LEU A 1208 -13.50 -1.35 16.16
CA LEU A 1208 -13.62 -0.09 15.40
C LEU A 1208 -13.85 1.15 16.27
N VAL A 1209 -14.51 1.00 17.42
CA VAL A 1209 -14.82 2.11 18.32
C VAL A 1209 -13.62 2.45 19.21
N PHE A 1210 -12.98 1.43 19.79
CA PHE A 1210 -11.98 1.62 20.84
C PHE A 1210 -10.54 1.55 20.36
N ILE A 1211 -10.25 0.84 19.26
CA ILE A 1211 -8.89 0.66 18.74
C ILE A 1211 -8.66 1.63 17.59
N LYS A 1212 -7.77 2.61 17.79
CA LYS A 1212 -7.35 3.56 16.75
C LYS A 1212 -5.96 3.20 16.25
N HIS A 1213 -5.88 2.69 15.03
CA HIS A 1213 -4.61 2.42 14.34
C HIS A 1213 -4.13 3.63 13.52
N ASN A 1214 -4.47 4.86 13.93
CA ASN A 1214 -4.12 6.07 13.18
C ASN A 1214 -2.60 6.13 12.98
N LYS A 1215 -2.19 6.06 11.70
CA LYS A 1215 -0.81 6.07 11.15
C LYS A 1215 0.24 6.51 12.17
N ARG A 1216 0.89 5.52 12.78
CA ARG A 1216 2.33 5.62 13.06
C ARG A 1216 3.08 5.20 11.81
#